data_AF-A0A0Q6M0D9-F1
#
_entry.id   AF-A0A0Q6M0D9-F1
#
_cell.length_a   1.000
_cell.length_b   1.000
_cell.length_c   1.000
_cell.angle_alpha   90.00
_cell.angle_beta   90.00
_cell.angle_gamma   90.00
#
_symmetry.space_group_name_H-M   'P 1'
#
loop_
_entity.id
_entity.type
_entity.pdbx_description
1 polymer ?
#
loop_
_entity_poly.entity_id
_entity_poly.type
_entity_poly.pdbx_seq_one_letter_code
_entity_poly.pdbx_strand_id
1 'polypeptide(L)'
;MPGRGRPRPILSLLLSSLAFTLALFVALWSAPAHAQTPSFMQFESGPVRPMAMSPDRTRLFVANTPNNTLDVFNIAGAAPLLVARVPVGLEPVSVAVRGNTEVWVVNHLSDSVSIVDLGGTPRVVRTLLVGDEPRDVVFAGNPERAFITTAHRGQQRSDPSLAGVPGAGDPQLTTPGIGRADVWVFNPASLGSAFGGLPLRIMTFFSDTPRALAVSPDRSTVYVAAFKSGNQTTTVLAGMICGGFNPNLPCLGPNFKIVPGGNPGPKTNFEGKQAPEVGLIVKFNKATQRWEDELHRNWNNAVQFRLPDRDVFAVDANTLAQKTAWSGVGTVLFNMVTNPVSGAVYVSNTEAINEARFEGPGTYAGHTVQGKLAQTRITVLSGASASPRHLNKHIDYSKLPGNAGFDWSMKNHSLAMPLDMVVTGDGRTLYVAAFGSSRIGVFDTASLENDSFDPRSASARYIELAGGGPSGLVLDEARGRLYVTTRFDNAVKVVDLATRATLSSVAMKNPEPAAVRTGRPFLYDARRFSANGEASCASCHTFGDADDLAWDLGNPDDRVTNNPIVKNLASPLEIALGKVLFGVKSPVNGSDNANEFHPMKGPMTTQTLRGMRNSGAMHWRGDRATGLFGSSGTDSTLSFKNFAVAFEGLLGGTAPLSEAEMQQFADFQLPVMLPPNPIRKLDNTLTASQQRGRSFYSGTRPSDGIDLGALGGLVPNQTAFTCEGCHRLDPASGFFGTGGRASFEGITQIVKIPHLRNMYQKVGMFGSPRVEFFGAPDTGFLGDQVRGFGFVNDGSVDTLFRFFTAKVFNPQLTVGFPIVDPDATRRDVVDFMMAFDSDLAPIVGQQVTLNSGNAAAVAGRINLLLQRAATPFTSKELGGATTECSLVVRIVEGGVSRGLLYNPTAQAFVASDGSQRSDAAVRALATVPGQEATYTCAPPGSGARIAYDS
;
A
#
# COMPACT_ATOMS: atom_id res chain seq x y z
N MET A 1 -55.27 53.00 -29.28
CA MET A 1 -56.23 53.95 -28.67
C MET A 1 -56.60 53.46 -27.26
N PRO A 2 -56.88 54.36 -26.31
CA PRO A 2 -56.20 54.35 -25.00
C PRO A 2 -57.10 54.12 -23.77
N GLY A 3 -56.50 53.66 -22.66
CA GLY A 3 -56.45 54.48 -21.44
C GLY A 3 -57.25 54.09 -20.18
N ARG A 4 -56.59 54.40 -19.04
CA ARG A 4 -57.06 54.63 -17.64
C ARG A 4 -57.26 53.35 -16.79
N GLY A 5 -56.62 53.10 -15.64
CA GLY A 5 -55.85 53.88 -14.65
C GLY A 5 -56.67 54.05 -13.34
N ARG A 6 -56.54 53.20 -12.30
CA ARG A 6 -55.86 53.39 -10.97
C ARG A 6 -56.71 52.64 -9.88
N PRO A 7 -56.33 52.46 -8.60
CA PRO A 7 -55.02 52.31 -7.93
C PRO A 7 -54.95 51.07 -6.97
N ARG A 8 -53.75 50.79 -6.43
CA ARG A 8 -53.45 49.74 -5.41
C ARG A 8 -53.95 50.10 -4.00
N PRO A 9 -54.18 49.11 -3.10
CA PRO A 9 -54.02 49.29 -1.66
C PRO A 9 -52.77 48.58 -1.11
N ILE A 10 -52.15 49.24 -0.13
CA ILE A 10 -50.79 49.05 0.43
C ILE A 10 -50.69 47.93 1.49
N LEU A 11 -51.70 47.06 1.64
CA LEU A 11 -51.79 46.18 2.81
C LEU A 11 -51.10 44.80 2.68
N SER A 12 -50.56 44.44 1.52
CA SER A 12 -49.96 43.11 1.26
C SER A 12 -48.43 43.02 1.45
N LEU A 13 -47.75 44.15 1.71
CA LEU A 13 -46.28 44.17 1.88
C LEU A 13 -45.80 43.95 3.33
N LEU A 14 -46.67 44.06 4.34
CA LEU A 14 -46.29 43.89 5.75
C LEU A 14 -46.35 42.41 6.22
N LEU A 15 -47.22 41.59 5.62
CA LEU A 15 -47.31 40.16 5.94
C LEU A 15 -46.24 39.32 5.21
N SER A 16 -45.76 39.76 4.06
CA SER A 16 -44.69 39.10 3.31
C SER A 16 -43.29 39.39 3.87
N SER A 17 -43.10 40.54 4.54
CA SER A 17 -41.83 40.91 5.18
C SER A 17 -41.62 40.24 6.55
N LEU A 18 -42.69 39.91 7.28
CA LEU A 18 -42.60 39.16 8.55
C LEU A 18 -42.32 37.65 8.32
N ALA A 19 -42.85 37.06 7.25
CA ALA A 19 -42.55 35.67 6.86
C ALA A 19 -41.11 35.53 6.33
N PHE A 20 -40.59 36.53 5.61
CA PHE A 20 -39.22 36.52 5.10
C PHE A 20 -38.17 36.73 6.21
N THR A 21 -38.48 37.51 7.25
CA THR A 21 -37.58 37.71 8.39
C THR A 21 -37.55 36.51 9.34
N LEU A 22 -38.67 35.80 9.54
CA LEU A 22 -38.67 34.55 10.31
C LEU A 22 -37.93 33.41 9.57
N ALA A 23 -38.02 33.34 8.24
CA ALA A 23 -37.25 32.39 7.43
C ALA A 23 -35.73 32.72 7.42
N LEU A 24 -35.36 34.00 7.46
CA LEU A 24 -33.95 34.41 7.58
C LEU A 24 -33.36 34.11 8.98
N PHE A 25 -34.15 34.23 10.05
CA PHE A 25 -33.69 33.92 11.41
C PHE A 25 -33.54 32.41 11.66
N VAL A 26 -34.35 31.55 11.03
CA VAL A 26 -34.15 30.09 11.09
C VAL A 26 -32.96 29.65 10.21
N ALA A 27 -32.68 30.33 9.10
CA ALA A 27 -31.52 30.05 8.27
C ALA A 27 -30.18 30.45 8.93
N LEU A 28 -30.18 31.50 9.77
CA LEU A 28 -28.98 32.00 10.48
C LEU A 28 -28.60 31.21 11.74
N TRP A 29 -29.40 30.21 12.13
CA TRP A 29 -29.10 29.26 13.22
C TRP A 29 -29.03 27.81 12.74
N SER A 30 -28.75 27.62 11.44
CA SER A 30 -28.22 26.34 10.98
C SER A 30 -26.78 26.26 11.48
N ALA A 31 -26.55 25.70 12.67
CA ALA A 31 -25.20 25.25 13.03
C ALA A 31 -24.66 24.46 11.82
N PRO A 32 -23.42 24.69 11.36
CA PRO A 32 -22.86 23.88 10.29
C PRO A 32 -23.07 22.43 10.71
N ALA A 33 -23.79 21.65 9.87
CA ALA A 33 -23.94 20.24 10.09
C ALA A 33 -22.52 19.71 10.25
N HIS A 34 -22.14 19.36 11.49
CA HIS A 34 -20.83 18.80 11.73
C HIS A 34 -20.77 17.55 10.88
N ALA A 35 -19.83 17.50 9.95
CA ALA A 35 -19.64 16.32 9.11
C ALA A 35 -19.49 15.12 10.05
N GLN A 36 -20.44 14.18 9.98
CA GLN A 36 -20.42 13.03 10.87
C GLN A 36 -19.19 12.19 10.57
N THR A 37 -18.46 11.78 11.62
CA THR A 37 -17.36 10.82 11.48
C THR A 37 -17.88 9.56 10.77
N PRO A 38 -17.21 9.07 9.73
CA PRO A 38 -17.65 7.89 9.00
C PRO A 38 -17.74 6.66 9.91
N SER A 39 -18.82 5.88 9.77
CA SER A 39 -19.04 4.65 10.53
C SER A 39 -18.20 3.45 10.03
N PHE A 40 -17.59 3.61 8.85
CA PHE A 40 -16.75 2.61 8.22
C PHE A 40 -15.54 3.28 7.54
N MET A 41 -14.36 2.71 7.77
CA MET A 41 -13.08 3.17 7.23
C MET A 41 -12.49 2.07 6.36
N GLN A 42 -12.09 2.42 5.13
CA GLN A 42 -11.53 1.48 4.16
C GLN A 42 -10.00 1.54 4.19
N PHE A 43 -9.33 0.41 4.38
CA PHE A 43 -7.87 0.28 4.27
C PHE A 43 -7.43 -0.53 3.05
N GLU A 44 -8.34 -1.33 2.49
CA GLU A 44 -8.09 -2.19 1.33
C GLU A 44 -6.96 -3.22 1.60
N SER A 45 -6.94 -3.85 2.77
CA SER A 45 -5.91 -4.87 3.07
C SER A 45 -6.08 -6.10 2.18
N GLY A 46 -4.97 -6.57 1.61
CA GLY A 46 -4.98 -7.70 0.67
C GLY A 46 -5.04 -9.05 1.39
N PRO A 47 -5.98 -9.95 1.06
CA PRO A 47 -6.06 -11.29 1.66
C PRO A 47 -4.82 -12.14 1.32
N VAL A 48 -4.44 -13.04 2.23
CA VAL A 48 -3.31 -13.96 2.05
C VAL A 48 -3.82 -15.40 2.01
N ARG A 49 -4.24 -15.94 3.15
CA ARG A 49 -4.95 -17.22 3.27
C ARG A 49 -6.21 -17.03 4.13
N PRO A 50 -7.27 -16.42 3.58
CA PRO A 50 -8.39 -15.94 4.37
C PRO A 50 -9.35 -17.05 4.83
N MET A 51 -9.06 -18.33 4.57
CA MET A 51 -9.89 -19.44 5.01
C MET A 51 -9.08 -20.69 5.35
N ALA A 52 -9.61 -21.50 6.27
CA ALA A 52 -9.05 -22.78 6.66
C ALA A 52 -10.15 -23.75 7.12
N MET A 53 -9.93 -25.06 6.98
CA MET A 53 -10.86 -26.11 7.42
C MET A 53 -10.37 -26.79 8.70
N SER A 54 -11.31 -27.19 9.57
CA SER A 54 -10.99 -27.97 10.76
C SER A 54 -10.43 -29.36 10.40
N PRO A 55 -9.53 -29.94 11.22
CA PRO A 55 -9.01 -31.29 11.00
C PRO A 55 -10.10 -32.37 10.84
N ASP A 56 -11.20 -32.26 11.60
CA ASP A 56 -12.36 -33.16 11.49
C ASP A 56 -13.25 -32.92 10.26
N ARG A 57 -12.95 -31.91 9.44
CA ARG A 57 -13.68 -31.52 8.22
C ARG A 57 -15.15 -31.20 8.44
N THR A 58 -15.52 -30.73 9.64
CA THR A 58 -16.89 -30.32 9.97
C THR A 58 -17.08 -28.80 9.96
N ARG A 59 -15.99 -28.03 10.06
CA ARG A 59 -16.03 -26.57 10.13
C ARG A 59 -15.09 -25.91 9.10
N LEU A 60 -15.54 -24.79 8.57
CA LEU A 60 -14.76 -23.86 7.76
C LEU A 60 -14.67 -22.52 8.50
N PHE A 61 -13.46 -21.98 8.59
CA PHE A 61 -13.15 -20.72 9.25
C PHE A 61 -12.77 -19.70 8.20
N VAL A 62 -13.33 -18.50 8.26
CA VAL A 62 -13.13 -17.46 7.25
C VAL A 62 -12.85 -16.11 7.91
N ALA A 63 -11.73 -15.48 7.55
CA ALA A 63 -11.45 -14.10 7.88
C ALA A 63 -12.37 -13.18 7.06
N ASN A 64 -13.31 -12.52 7.74
CA ASN A 64 -14.18 -11.52 7.14
C ASN A 64 -13.57 -10.14 7.36
N THR A 65 -12.63 -9.77 6.49
CA THR A 65 -11.84 -8.52 6.55
C THR A 65 -12.69 -7.27 6.80
N PRO A 66 -13.73 -6.95 6.01
CA PRO A 66 -14.49 -5.72 6.21
C PRO A 66 -15.27 -5.70 7.54
N ASN A 67 -15.61 -6.87 8.09
CA ASN A 67 -16.36 -6.98 9.33
C ASN A 67 -15.46 -7.10 10.58
N ASN A 68 -14.14 -7.32 10.41
CA ASN A 68 -13.20 -7.58 11.51
C ASN A 68 -13.57 -8.80 12.35
N THR A 69 -14.02 -9.88 11.68
CA THR A 69 -14.46 -11.11 12.35
C THR A 69 -13.85 -12.37 11.77
N LEU A 70 -13.76 -13.41 12.60
CA LEU A 70 -13.68 -14.80 12.16
C LEU A 70 -15.11 -15.35 12.05
N ASP A 71 -15.55 -15.64 10.83
CA ASP A 71 -16.82 -16.30 10.57
C ASP A 71 -16.60 -17.83 10.55
N VAL A 72 -17.39 -18.57 11.32
CA VAL A 72 -17.29 -20.02 11.49
C VAL A 72 -18.51 -20.67 10.86
N PHE A 73 -18.28 -21.52 9.87
CA PHE A 73 -19.33 -22.27 9.17
C PHE A 73 -19.27 -23.75 9.52
N ASN A 74 -20.42 -24.35 9.79
CA ASN A 74 -20.59 -25.80 9.71
C ASN A 74 -20.71 -26.20 8.23
N ILE A 75 -19.92 -27.19 7.81
CA ILE A 75 -19.85 -27.68 6.42
C ILE A 75 -20.24 -29.16 6.27
N ALA A 76 -20.86 -29.76 7.30
CA ALA A 76 -21.36 -31.14 7.24
C ALA A 76 -22.53 -31.30 6.25
N GLY A 77 -23.27 -30.23 5.96
CA GLY A 77 -24.41 -30.22 5.05
C GLY A 77 -24.05 -29.94 3.58
N ALA A 78 -25.07 -29.66 2.76
CA ALA A 78 -24.90 -29.30 1.35
C ALA A 78 -24.32 -27.89 1.14
N ALA A 79 -24.74 -26.93 1.97
CA ALA A 79 -24.25 -25.55 1.97
C ALA A 79 -23.61 -25.20 3.32
N PRO A 80 -22.62 -24.30 3.37
CA PRO A 80 -22.04 -23.79 4.61
C PRO A 80 -23.11 -23.09 5.46
N LEU A 81 -23.20 -23.44 6.74
CA LEU A 81 -24.10 -22.78 7.70
C LEU A 81 -23.27 -21.97 8.70
N LEU A 82 -23.45 -20.66 8.75
CA LEU A 82 -22.79 -19.82 9.74
C LEU A 82 -23.26 -20.21 11.16
N VAL A 83 -22.34 -20.66 12.01
CA VAL A 83 -22.63 -21.09 13.39
C VAL A 83 -22.04 -20.16 14.45
N ALA A 84 -21.00 -19.41 14.12
CA ALA A 84 -20.44 -18.40 15.00
C ALA A 84 -19.78 -17.28 14.21
N ARG A 85 -19.70 -16.12 14.86
CA ARG A 85 -18.92 -14.97 14.39
C ARG A 85 -18.16 -14.41 15.58
N VAL A 86 -16.85 -14.38 15.48
CA VAL A 86 -15.97 -13.95 16.57
C VAL A 86 -15.27 -12.65 16.17
N PRO A 87 -15.52 -11.53 16.88
CA PRO A 87 -14.73 -10.31 16.73
C PRO A 87 -13.24 -10.57 17.01
N VAL A 88 -12.38 -10.18 16.07
CA VAL A 88 -10.92 -10.30 16.16
C VAL A 88 -10.29 -8.90 16.07
N GLY A 89 -9.02 -8.79 15.69
CA GLY A 89 -8.40 -7.50 15.36
C GLY A 89 -8.91 -6.93 14.04
N LEU A 90 -8.43 -5.74 13.70
CA LEU A 90 -8.83 -5.01 12.50
C LEU A 90 -8.10 -5.56 11.26
N GLU A 91 -8.83 -5.57 10.14
CA GLU A 91 -8.35 -6.05 8.84
C GLU A 91 -7.75 -7.47 8.91
N PRO A 92 -8.51 -8.51 9.33
CA PRO A 92 -8.02 -9.88 9.32
C PRO A 92 -7.79 -10.39 7.89
N VAL A 93 -6.64 -11.02 7.63
CA VAL A 93 -6.20 -11.42 6.27
C VAL A 93 -5.78 -12.89 6.13
N SER A 94 -5.50 -13.57 7.24
CA SER A 94 -5.09 -14.99 7.25
C SER A 94 -5.68 -15.74 8.45
N VAL A 95 -5.99 -17.02 8.23
CA VAL A 95 -6.52 -17.95 9.24
C VAL A 95 -5.70 -19.24 9.23
N ALA A 96 -5.25 -19.70 10.40
CA ALA A 96 -4.65 -21.02 10.57
C ALA A 96 -5.29 -21.79 11.73
N VAL A 97 -5.36 -23.12 11.59
CA VAL A 97 -6.04 -24.00 12.54
C VAL A 97 -5.00 -24.86 13.24
N ARG A 98 -4.99 -24.84 14.58
CA ARG A 98 -4.09 -25.67 15.42
C ARG A 98 -4.79 -26.91 16.00
N GLY A 99 -6.12 -26.95 15.92
CA GLY A 99 -6.94 -28.09 16.33
C GLY A 99 -8.42 -27.84 16.02
N ASN A 100 -9.32 -28.71 16.47
CA ASN A 100 -10.75 -28.53 16.18
C ASN A 100 -11.38 -27.32 16.89
N THR A 101 -10.74 -26.78 17.92
CA THR A 101 -11.26 -25.68 18.74
C THR A 101 -10.35 -24.45 18.82
N GLU A 102 -9.14 -24.49 18.26
CA GLU A 102 -8.20 -23.38 18.34
C GLU A 102 -7.81 -22.87 16.95
N VAL A 103 -8.08 -21.58 16.72
CA VAL A 103 -7.87 -20.90 15.44
C VAL A 103 -7.08 -19.62 15.66
N TRP A 104 -6.04 -19.40 14.86
CA TRP A 104 -5.21 -18.20 14.89
C TRP A 104 -5.58 -17.32 13.70
N VAL A 105 -5.83 -16.04 13.96
CA VAL A 105 -6.25 -15.06 12.94
C VAL A 105 -5.28 -13.89 12.92
N VAL A 106 -4.69 -13.63 11.75
CA VAL A 106 -3.72 -12.55 11.56
C VAL A 106 -4.47 -11.27 11.20
N ASN A 107 -4.26 -10.21 11.99
CA ASN A 107 -4.94 -8.92 11.89
C ASN A 107 -3.97 -7.86 11.37
N HIS A 108 -4.05 -7.55 10.09
CA HIS A 108 -3.05 -6.75 9.37
C HIS A 108 -2.91 -5.32 9.91
N LEU A 109 -4.01 -4.66 10.25
CA LEU A 109 -3.99 -3.28 10.76
C LEU A 109 -3.73 -3.22 12.27
N SER A 110 -4.06 -4.28 13.00
CA SER A 110 -3.90 -4.35 14.45
C SER A 110 -2.50 -4.74 14.92
N ASP A 111 -1.58 -5.06 13.99
CA ASP A 111 -0.25 -5.58 14.27
C ASP A 111 -0.26 -6.77 15.25
N SER A 112 -1.26 -7.64 15.08
CA SER A 112 -1.57 -8.67 16.06
C SER A 112 -2.05 -9.98 15.44
N VAL A 113 -2.03 -11.04 16.25
CA VAL A 113 -2.69 -12.32 15.98
C VAL A 113 -3.68 -12.63 17.09
N SER A 114 -4.95 -12.84 16.75
CA SER A 114 -5.98 -13.28 17.68
C SER A 114 -6.00 -14.81 17.75
N ILE A 115 -5.90 -15.37 18.95
CA ILE A 115 -6.12 -16.80 19.22
C ILE A 115 -7.54 -16.98 19.71
N VAL A 116 -8.33 -17.71 18.93
CA VAL A 116 -9.75 -17.95 19.14
C VAL A 116 -9.95 -19.37 19.67
N ASP A 117 -10.72 -19.49 20.75
CA ASP A 117 -11.21 -20.75 21.30
C ASP A 117 -12.69 -20.96 20.94
N LEU A 118 -13.03 -22.19 20.54
CA LEU A 118 -14.36 -22.65 20.15
C LEU A 118 -14.90 -23.78 21.04
N GLY A 119 -14.21 -24.11 22.15
CA GLY A 119 -14.63 -25.17 23.08
C GLY A 119 -15.83 -24.79 23.97
N GLY A 120 -16.13 -23.51 24.07
CA GLY A 120 -17.32 -22.96 24.74
C GLY A 120 -17.96 -21.87 23.89
N THR A 121 -18.36 -20.76 24.50
CA THR A 121 -18.74 -19.55 23.75
C THR A 121 -17.54 -19.07 22.92
N PRO A 122 -17.65 -19.04 21.57
CA PRO A 122 -16.54 -18.65 20.71
C PRO A 122 -16.01 -17.25 21.03
N ARG A 123 -14.70 -17.14 21.31
CA ARG A 123 -14.08 -15.88 21.75
C ARG A 123 -12.57 -15.86 21.56
N VAL A 124 -11.99 -14.66 21.54
CA VAL A 124 -10.53 -14.47 21.61
C VAL A 124 -10.06 -14.70 23.03
N VAL A 125 -9.15 -15.65 23.23
CA VAL A 125 -8.57 -15.99 24.55
C VAL A 125 -7.18 -15.37 24.74
N ARG A 126 -6.53 -14.98 23.64
CA ARG A 126 -5.22 -14.36 23.63
C ARG A 126 -5.03 -13.49 22.40
N THR A 127 -4.43 -12.33 22.58
CA THR A 127 -3.87 -11.52 21.49
C THR A 127 -2.35 -11.59 21.57
N LEU A 128 -1.70 -11.98 20.48
CA LEU A 128 -0.25 -11.84 20.30
C LEU A 128 0.04 -10.52 19.60
N LEU A 129 1.08 -9.81 20.04
CA LEU A 129 1.55 -8.60 19.38
C LEU A 129 2.83 -8.91 18.63
N VAL A 130 2.90 -8.41 17.40
CA VAL A 130 4.00 -8.67 16.47
C VAL A 130 4.43 -7.38 15.79
N GLY A 131 5.33 -7.45 14.80
CA GLY A 131 5.72 -6.30 13.99
C GLY A 131 4.57 -5.79 13.12
N ASP A 132 4.82 -4.64 12.48
CA ASP A 132 3.87 -3.96 11.59
C ASP A 132 3.44 -4.85 10.41
N GLU A 133 2.19 -4.69 9.97
CA GLU A 133 1.61 -5.37 8.80
C GLU A 133 1.79 -6.90 8.82
N PRO A 134 1.33 -7.62 9.87
CA PRO A 134 1.38 -9.07 9.86
C PRO A 134 0.44 -9.61 8.78
N ARG A 135 0.89 -10.65 8.07
CA ARG A 135 0.19 -11.14 6.87
C ARG A 135 -0.22 -12.59 6.95
N ASP A 136 0.60 -13.44 7.56
CA ASP A 136 0.42 -14.86 7.47
C ASP A 136 0.98 -15.61 8.67
N VAL A 137 0.45 -16.82 8.91
CA VAL A 137 0.88 -17.72 9.96
C VAL A 137 0.83 -19.19 9.51
N VAL A 138 1.87 -19.96 9.83
CA VAL A 138 1.89 -21.43 9.66
C VAL A 138 2.50 -22.12 10.87
N PHE A 139 2.18 -23.40 11.05
CA PHE A 139 2.74 -24.24 12.10
C PHE A 139 3.67 -25.32 11.53
N ALA A 140 4.88 -25.45 12.09
CA ALA A 140 5.88 -26.42 11.63
C ALA A 140 6.87 -26.83 12.73
N GLY A 141 7.65 -27.87 12.50
CA GLY A 141 8.67 -28.38 13.42
C GLY A 141 8.16 -29.37 14.48
N ASN A 142 9.11 -29.98 15.19
CA ASN A 142 8.89 -30.86 16.33
C ASN A 142 9.93 -30.52 17.44
N PRO A 143 9.51 -29.91 18.58
CA PRO A 143 8.14 -29.50 18.90
C PRO A 143 7.61 -28.44 17.92
N GLU A 144 6.29 -28.40 17.76
CA GLU A 144 5.60 -27.47 16.85
C GLU A 144 5.86 -26.01 17.24
N ARG A 145 6.08 -25.15 16.25
CA ARG A 145 6.28 -23.70 16.37
C ARG A 145 5.34 -22.98 15.42
N ALA A 146 4.91 -21.77 15.80
CA ALA A 146 4.15 -20.88 14.94
C ALA A 146 5.09 -19.83 14.31
N PHE A 147 5.01 -19.65 13.01
CA PHE A 147 5.80 -18.69 12.23
C PHE A 147 4.87 -17.62 11.68
N ILE A 148 5.13 -16.34 11.97
CA ILE A 148 4.27 -15.22 11.57
C ILE A 148 5.09 -14.19 10.80
N THR A 149 4.69 -13.85 9.58
CA THR A 149 5.39 -12.83 8.75
C THR A 149 4.97 -11.42 9.13
N THR A 150 5.93 -10.51 9.32
CA THR A 150 5.70 -9.06 9.54
C THR A 150 6.72 -8.21 8.82
N ALA A 151 6.45 -6.92 8.63
CA ALA A 151 7.47 -5.96 8.25
C ALA A 151 8.55 -5.82 9.35
N HIS A 152 9.78 -5.47 8.96
CA HIS A 152 10.89 -5.19 9.89
C HIS A 152 10.77 -3.79 10.53
N ARG A 153 9.67 -3.56 11.23
CA ARG A 153 9.31 -2.32 11.94
C ARG A 153 8.08 -2.58 12.83
N GLY A 154 7.51 -1.54 13.41
CA GLY A 154 6.36 -1.61 14.31
C GLY A 154 6.76 -1.44 15.77
N GLN A 155 5.87 -0.84 16.56
CA GLN A 155 6.16 -0.40 17.92
C GLN A 155 6.50 -1.57 18.86
N GLN A 156 5.96 -2.76 18.60
CA GLN A 156 6.23 -3.95 19.41
C GLN A 156 7.65 -4.52 19.20
N ARG A 157 8.25 -4.35 18.03
CA ARG A 157 9.57 -4.93 17.68
C ARG A 157 10.69 -4.48 18.63
N SER A 158 10.61 -3.26 19.12
CA SER A 158 11.58 -2.65 20.05
C SER A 158 11.01 -2.47 21.46
N ASP A 159 9.88 -3.09 21.78
CA ASP A 159 9.24 -2.95 23.10
C ASP A 159 10.09 -3.64 24.20
N PRO A 160 10.24 -3.04 25.40
CA PRO A 160 11.02 -3.63 26.49
C PRO A 160 10.58 -5.03 26.92
N SER A 161 9.32 -5.42 26.67
CA SER A 161 8.83 -6.78 26.95
C SER A 161 9.53 -7.87 26.13
N LEU A 162 10.22 -7.50 25.05
CA LEU A 162 11.02 -8.39 24.20
C LEU A 162 12.52 -8.34 24.54
N ALA A 163 12.91 -7.69 25.65
CA ALA A 163 14.30 -7.68 26.08
C ALA A 163 14.83 -9.12 26.22
N GLY A 164 15.85 -9.46 25.43
CA GLY A 164 16.45 -10.80 25.40
C GLY A 164 15.93 -11.73 24.30
N VAL A 165 14.88 -11.36 23.56
CA VAL A 165 14.45 -12.10 22.36
C VAL A 165 15.47 -11.88 21.24
N PRO A 166 16.12 -12.94 20.70
CA PRO A 166 17.04 -12.78 19.58
C PRO A 166 16.33 -12.20 18.35
N GLY A 167 16.90 -11.12 17.79
CA GLY A 167 16.37 -10.43 16.61
C GLY A 167 15.37 -9.31 16.89
N ALA A 168 14.93 -9.11 18.15
CA ALA A 168 14.19 -7.92 18.57
C ALA A 168 15.11 -6.70 18.73
N GLY A 169 14.53 -5.49 18.78
CA GLY A 169 15.24 -4.24 18.99
C GLY A 169 15.10 -3.24 17.83
N ASP A 170 16.06 -2.32 17.73
CA ASP A 170 16.07 -1.27 16.73
C ASP A 170 16.02 -1.85 15.29
N PRO A 171 15.06 -1.44 14.45
CA PRO A 171 14.98 -1.86 13.04
C PRO A 171 16.09 -1.30 12.16
N GLN A 172 16.95 -0.41 12.66
CA GLN A 172 18.12 0.12 11.94
C GLN A 172 17.78 0.66 10.54
N LEU A 173 16.72 1.48 10.47
CA LEU A 173 16.14 1.92 9.19
C LEU A 173 17.13 2.66 8.29
N THR A 174 18.15 3.29 8.85
CA THR A 174 19.17 4.05 8.09
C THR A 174 20.46 3.26 7.82
N THR A 175 20.51 1.99 8.19
CA THR A 175 21.69 1.14 8.02
C THR A 175 21.62 0.36 6.70
N PRO A 176 22.65 0.46 5.83
CA PRO A 176 22.76 -0.34 4.62
C PRO A 176 22.87 -1.84 4.91
N GLY A 177 22.46 -2.68 3.97
CA GLY A 177 22.67 -4.13 4.06
C GLY A 177 21.84 -4.84 5.15
N ILE A 178 20.83 -4.17 5.72
CA ILE A 178 19.86 -4.80 6.64
C ILE A 178 18.72 -5.45 5.85
N GLY A 179 18.39 -6.70 6.18
CA GLY A 179 17.18 -7.37 5.69
C GLY A 179 15.93 -6.78 6.33
N ARG A 180 14.80 -6.78 5.62
CA ARG A 180 13.54 -6.13 6.07
C ARG A 180 12.32 -7.06 6.07
N ALA A 181 12.54 -8.36 5.88
CA ALA A 181 11.52 -9.39 6.01
C ALA A 181 11.60 -10.07 7.38
N ASP A 182 10.66 -9.82 8.29
CA ASP A 182 10.64 -10.49 9.59
C ASP A 182 9.70 -11.69 9.65
N VAL A 183 10.14 -12.74 10.33
CA VAL A 183 9.30 -13.87 10.77
C VAL A 183 9.44 -14.04 12.28
N TRP A 184 8.32 -13.85 12.98
CA TRP A 184 8.21 -14.02 14.42
C TRP A 184 7.87 -15.48 14.72
N VAL A 185 8.66 -16.11 15.59
CA VAL A 185 8.52 -17.52 15.91
C VAL A 185 8.06 -17.68 17.35
N PHE A 186 6.89 -18.28 17.57
CA PHE A 186 6.34 -18.54 18.91
C PHE A 186 6.31 -20.04 19.21
N ASN A 187 6.37 -20.38 20.50
CA ASN A 187 5.96 -21.69 20.99
C ASN A 187 4.44 -21.66 21.25
N PRO A 188 3.61 -22.28 20.41
CA PRO A 188 2.16 -22.23 20.58
C PRO A 188 1.68 -23.02 21.81
N ALA A 189 2.49 -23.93 22.37
CA ALA A 189 2.21 -24.60 23.64
C ALA A 189 2.58 -23.78 24.87
N SER A 190 3.38 -22.72 24.72
CA SER A 190 3.76 -21.82 25.83
C SER A 190 4.09 -20.42 25.30
N LEU A 191 3.08 -19.55 25.32
CA LEU A 191 3.17 -18.18 24.79
C LEU A 191 3.80 -17.18 25.79
N GLY A 192 4.17 -17.64 26.98
CA GLY A 192 4.73 -16.79 28.04
C GLY A 192 3.73 -15.82 28.67
N SER A 193 4.21 -15.07 29.66
CA SER A 193 3.42 -14.10 30.47
C SER A 193 3.50 -12.65 29.96
N ALA A 194 4.37 -12.34 29.00
CA ALA A 194 4.46 -11.01 28.40
C ALA A 194 3.13 -10.62 27.76
N PHE A 195 2.72 -9.35 27.83
CA PHE A 195 1.36 -8.93 27.43
C PHE A 195 1.04 -9.21 25.95
N GLY A 196 2.02 -9.18 25.05
CA GLY A 196 1.90 -9.56 23.63
C GLY A 196 2.32 -11.00 23.30
N GLY A 197 2.63 -11.82 24.32
CA GLY A 197 3.29 -13.11 24.15
C GLY A 197 4.81 -12.96 24.00
N LEU A 198 5.56 -14.02 24.27
CA LEU A 198 7.01 -14.04 24.18
C LEU A 198 7.46 -14.93 23.01
N PRO A 199 7.91 -14.35 21.88
CA PRO A 199 8.46 -15.14 20.79
C PRO A 199 9.79 -15.79 21.20
N LEU A 200 10.08 -16.96 20.63
CA LEU A 200 11.36 -17.65 20.72
C LEU A 200 12.47 -16.87 20.01
N ARG A 201 12.13 -16.26 18.87
CA ARG A 201 13.05 -15.54 17.99
C ARG A 201 12.28 -14.68 16.99
N ILE A 202 12.88 -13.57 16.58
CA ILE A 202 12.49 -12.86 15.35
C ILE A 202 13.60 -13.10 14.32
N MET A 203 13.24 -13.74 13.21
CA MET A 203 14.16 -14.03 12.10
C MET A 203 14.03 -12.93 11.06
N THR A 204 15.15 -12.39 10.59
CA THR A 204 15.16 -11.34 9.55
C THR A 204 15.83 -11.86 8.29
N PHE A 205 15.13 -11.78 7.16
CA PHE A 205 15.59 -12.21 5.85
C PHE A 205 15.99 -11.02 4.98
N PHE A 206 16.98 -11.23 4.12
CA PHE A 206 17.53 -10.21 3.23
C PHE A 206 16.63 -10.00 2.01
N SER A 207 15.47 -9.41 2.26
CA SER A 207 14.51 -8.90 1.27
C SER A 207 13.68 -7.80 1.92
N ASP A 208 12.69 -7.29 1.21
CA ASP A 208 11.67 -6.41 1.79
C ASP A 208 10.64 -7.18 2.64
N THR A 209 9.56 -6.53 3.06
CA THR A 209 8.51 -7.13 3.91
C THR A 209 8.03 -8.48 3.37
N PRO A 210 7.86 -9.52 4.20
CA PRO A 210 7.39 -10.82 3.75
C PRO A 210 5.87 -10.82 3.62
N ARG A 211 5.32 -11.77 2.87
CA ARG A 211 3.86 -11.95 2.75
C ARG A 211 3.41 -13.34 3.11
N ALA A 212 3.93 -14.34 2.43
CA ALA A 212 3.38 -15.69 2.47
C ALA A 212 4.39 -16.68 3.02
N LEU A 213 3.85 -17.69 3.69
CA LEU A 213 4.60 -18.85 4.15
C LEU A 213 4.17 -20.10 3.38
N ALA A 214 4.96 -21.16 3.44
CA ALA A 214 4.54 -22.52 3.09
C ALA A 214 5.34 -23.51 3.93
N VAL A 215 4.86 -24.75 4.03
CA VAL A 215 5.50 -25.79 4.86
C VAL A 215 5.78 -27.00 3.99
N SER A 216 6.94 -27.62 4.15
CA SER A 216 7.27 -28.88 3.48
C SER A 216 6.36 -30.02 3.96
N PRO A 217 6.14 -31.09 3.17
CA PRO A 217 5.23 -32.17 3.56
C PRO A 217 5.61 -32.85 4.89
N ASP A 218 6.91 -32.95 5.19
CA ASP A 218 7.45 -33.48 6.45
C ASP A 218 7.40 -32.48 7.63
N ARG A 219 6.94 -31.26 7.38
CA ARG A 219 6.86 -30.13 8.32
C ARG A 219 8.20 -29.71 8.93
N SER A 220 9.33 -30.11 8.33
CA SER A 220 10.67 -29.76 8.81
C SER A 220 11.19 -28.44 8.23
N THR A 221 10.57 -27.92 7.18
CA THR A 221 11.00 -26.71 6.48
C THR A 221 9.84 -25.74 6.32
N VAL A 222 10.10 -24.47 6.63
CA VAL A 222 9.20 -23.34 6.35
C VAL A 222 9.81 -22.52 5.21
N TYR A 223 9.00 -22.24 4.19
CA TYR A 223 9.35 -21.32 3.12
C TYR A 223 8.77 -19.94 3.43
N VAL A 224 9.53 -18.88 3.15
CA VAL A 224 9.17 -17.48 3.41
C VAL A 224 9.28 -16.70 2.10
N ALA A 225 8.19 -16.09 1.64
CA ALA A 225 8.17 -15.26 0.44
C ALA A 225 8.22 -13.77 0.82
N ALA A 226 9.13 -13.02 0.20
CA ALA A 226 9.08 -11.56 0.15
C ALA A 226 7.78 -11.12 -0.53
N PHE A 227 7.20 -9.97 -0.16
CA PHE A 227 6.03 -9.44 -0.84
C PHE A 227 6.41 -8.70 -2.13
N LYS A 228 7.16 -7.62 -1.98
CA LYS A 228 7.61 -6.74 -3.06
C LYS A 228 9.13 -6.89 -3.16
N SER A 229 9.56 -7.92 -3.89
CA SER A 229 10.99 -8.27 -3.96
C SER A 229 11.77 -7.34 -4.91
N GLY A 230 11.05 -6.72 -5.85
CA GLY A 230 11.64 -5.97 -6.94
C GLY A 230 11.98 -6.87 -8.13
N ASN A 231 12.60 -6.30 -9.16
CA ASN A 231 12.95 -7.02 -10.39
C ASN A 231 14.32 -6.61 -10.92
N GLN A 232 15.23 -6.29 -9.99
CA GLN A 232 16.59 -5.86 -10.29
C GLN A 232 16.69 -4.59 -11.15
N THR A 233 15.77 -3.66 -10.98
CA THR A 233 15.79 -2.33 -11.61
C THR A 233 16.14 -1.22 -10.62
N THR A 234 16.69 -0.12 -11.13
CA THR A 234 16.92 1.13 -10.38
C THR A 234 16.91 2.34 -11.33
N THR A 235 16.80 3.55 -10.79
CA THR A 235 16.90 4.80 -11.54
C THR A 235 18.32 5.36 -11.49
N VAL A 236 18.87 5.69 -12.65
CA VAL A 236 20.08 6.53 -12.76
C VAL A 236 19.69 7.98 -12.58
N LEU A 237 20.33 8.65 -11.61
CA LEU A 237 20.17 10.09 -11.36
C LEU A 237 20.41 10.91 -12.64
N ALA A 238 19.53 11.88 -12.93
CA ALA A 238 19.66 12.73 -14.12
C ALA A 238 21.04 13.40 -14.24
N GLY A 239 21.64 13.82 -13.11
CA GLY A 239 22.97 14.42 -13.07
C GLY A 239 24.14 13.50 -13.48
N MET A 240 23.91 12.19 -13.59
CA MET A 240 24.88 11.21 -14.11
C MET A 240 24.77 10.99 -15.62
N ILE A 241 23.69 11.44 -16.26
CA ILE A 241 23.42 11.23 -17.68
C ILE A 241 24.08 12.34 -18.49
N CYS A 242 24.68 12.02 -19.65
CA CYS A 242 25.28 13.04 -20.50
C CYS A 242 24.21 14.00 -21.03
N GLY A 243 24.56 15.28 -21.16
CA GLY A 243 23.63 16.30 -21.61
C GLY A 243 23.05 16.00 -22.99
N GLY A 244 21.74 16.23 -23.11
CA GLY A 244 20.98 16.02 -24.34
C GLY A 244 20.61 14.57 -24.65
N PHE A 245 19.88 14.39 -25.75
CA PHE A 245 19.35 13.10 -26.22
C PHE A 245 20.32 12.43 -27.21
N ASN A 246 21.60 12.35 -26.83
CA ASN A 246 22.67 11.78 -27.65
C ASN A 246 23.12 10.43 -27.05
N PRO A 247 22.40 9.32 -27.29
CA PRO A 247 22.64 8.08 -26.57
C PRO A 247 23.99 7.42 -26.88
N ASN A 248 24.61 7.76 -28.02
CA ASN A 248 25.86 7.14 -28.48
C ASN A 248 27.10 8.01 -28.26
N LEU A 249 26.99 9.09 -27.47
CA LEU A 249 28.11 9.99 -27.18
C LEU A 249 28.49 9.90 -25.69
N PRO A 250 29.47 9.05 -25.32
CA PRO A 250 29.96 8.94 -23.96
C PRO A 250 30.50 10.27 -23.44
N CYS A 251 30.41 10.48 -22.12
CA CYS A 251 30.98 11.64 -21.45
C CYS A 251 31.60 11.24 -20.10
N LEU A 252 32.42 12.14 -19.56
CA LEU A 252 32.95 12.00 -18.21
C LEU A 252 31.90 12.47 -17.21
N GLY A 253 31.39 11.55 -16.38
CA GLY A 253 30.41 11.85 -15.33
C GLY A 253 31.02 12.62 -14.15
N PRO A 254 30.19 13.18 -13.25
CA PRO A 254 30.66 13.97 -12.09
C PRO A 254 31.53 13.20 -11.08
N ASN A 255 31.51 11.86 -11.14
CA ASN A 255 32.36 10.97 -10.36
C ASN A 255 33.69 10.63 -11.07
N PHE A 256 34.04 11.33 -12.15
CA PHE A 256 35.21 11.10 -13.00
C PHE A 256 35.26 9.72 -13.67
N LYS A 257 34.10 9.06 -13.82
CA LYS A 257 33.96 7.82 -14.58
C LYS A 257 33.21 8.07 -15.88
N ILE A 258 33.52 7.30 -16.91
CA ILE A 258 32.84 7.38 -18.21
C ILE A 258 31.44 6.75 -18.06
N VAL A 259 30.43 7.49 -18.53
CA VAL A 259 29.05 7.02 -18.70
C VAL A 259 28.72 6.93 -20.20
N PRO A 260 27.78 6.06 -20.62
CA PRO A 260 27.70 5.64 -22.02
C PRO A 260 27.06 6.68 -22.95
N GLY A 261 26.31 7.64 -22.44
CA GLY A 261 25.76 8.73 -23.24
C GLY A 261 24.53 9.39 -22.62
N GLY A 262 23.83 10.15 -23.45
CA GLY A 262 22.62 10.86 -23.06
C GLY A 262 21.37 9.97 -23.01
N ASN A 263 20.21 10.60 -22.81
CA ASN A 263 18.93 9.89 -22.80
C ASN A 263 18.64 9.22 -24.16
N PRO A 264 18.05 8.01 -24.19
CA PRO A 264 17.70 7.32 -25.45
C PRO A 264 16.68 8.07 -26.32
N GLY A 265 15.86 8.93 -25.72
CA GLY A 265 14.83 9.71 -26.40
C GLY A 265 13.42 9.10 -26.31
N PRO A 266 12.49 9.60 -27.14
CA PRO A 266 12.70 10.64 -28.16
C PRO A 266 13.02 12.03 -27.59
N LYS A 267 13.73 12.86 -28.37
CA LYS A 267 14.11 14.25 -27.99
C LYS A 267 12.89 15.18 -27.89
N THR A 268 11.82 14.87 -28.62
CA THR A 268 10.59 15.65 -28.65
C THR A 268 9.37 14.76 -28.49
N ASN A 269 8.20 15.33 -28.23
CA ASN A 269 6.92 14.65 -28.51
C ASN A 269 6.58 14.74 -30.02
N PHE A 270 5.42 14.18 -30.40
CA PHE A 270 4.92 14.21 -31.78
C PHE A 270 4.65 15.63 -32.33
N GLU A 271 4.48 16.64 -31.47
CA GLU A 271 4.31 18.06 -31.85
C GLU A 271 5.65 18.78 -32.05
N GLY A 272 6.78 18.08 -31.91
CA GLY A 272 8.11 18.67 -31.99
C GLY A 272 8.51 19.50 -30.76
N LYS A 273 7.78 19.41 -29.64
CA LYS A 273 8.13 20.07 -28.39
C LYS A 273 9.22 19.29 -27.67
N GLN A 274 10.23 19.99 -27.18
CA GLN A 274 11.40 19.37 -26.55
C GLN A 274 11.02 18.71 -25.22
N ALA A 275 11.47 17.47 -25.02
CA ALA A 275 11.29 16.75 -23.77
C ALA A 275 12.25 17.25 -22.68
N PRO A 276 11.83 17.24 -21.39
CA PRO A 276 12.73 17.53 -20.28
C PRO A 276 13.83 16.46 -20.15
N GLU A 277 15.02 16.86 -19.72
CA GLU A 277 16.12 15.93 -19.44
C GLU A 277 15.94 15.32 -18.04
N VAL A 278 15.73 14.01 -17.98
CA VAL A 278 15.30 13.28 -16.78
C VAL A 278 16.22 12.08 -16.52
N GLY A 279 16.07 11.41 -15.38
CA GLY A 279 16.72 10.13 -15.11
C GLY A 279 16.27 9.04 -16.09
N LEU A 280 16.87 7.85 -16.01
CA LEU A 280 16.43 6.67 -16.76
C LEU A 280 16.49 5.41 -15.89
N ILE A 281 15.67 4.42 -16.22
CA ILE A 281 15.66 3.13 -15.53
C ILE A 281 16.73 2.23 -16.16
N VAL A 282 17.48 1.53 -15.32
CA VAL A 282 18.40 0.45 -15.70
C VAL A 282 18.03 -0.85 -15.01
N LYS A 283 18.25 -1.98 -15.68
CA LYS A 283 18.04 -3.33 -15.17
C LYS A 283 19.36 -4.08 -15.12
N PHE A 284 19.59 -4.86 -14.06
CA PHE A 284 20.79 -5.67 -13.96
C PHE A 284 20.68 -6.93 -14.84
N ASN A 285 21.57 -7.05 -15.81
CA ASN A 285 21.69 -8.21 -16.67
C ASN A 285 22.71 -9.20 -16.08
N LYS A 286 22.20 -10.34 -15.59
CA LYS A 286 23.03 -11.40 -14.98
C LYS A 286 24.00 -12.05 -15.98
N ALA A 287 23.67 -12.12 -17.27
CA ALA A 287 24.54 -12.75 -18.27
C ALA A 287 25.77 -11.88 -18.58
N THR A 288 25.58 -10.56 -18.65
CA THR A 288 26.65 -9.60 -18.96
C THR A 288 27.32 -9.00 -17.72
N GLN A 289 26.72 -9.18 -16.54
CA GLN A 289 27.11 -8.54 -15.27
C GLN A 289 27.11 -7.00 -15.36
N ARG A 290 26.09 -6.45 -16.03
CA ARG A 290 25.96 -5.01 -16.30
C ARG A 290 24.59 -4.50 -15.89
N TRP A 291 24.57 -3.29 -15.35
CA TRP A 291 23.39 -2.44 -15.34
C TRP A 291 23.19 -1.90 -16.75
N GLU A 292 22.06 -2.24 -17.36
CA GLU A 292 21.74 -1.94 -18.75
C GLU A 292 20.46 -1.12 -18.84
N ASP A 293 20.44 -0.12 -19.73
CA ASP A 293 19.20 0.53 -20.15
C ASP A 293 18.56 -0.21 -21.33
N GLU A 294 17.48 0.33 -21.89
CA GLU A 294 16.77 -0.26 -23.03
C GLU A 294 17.63 -0.42 -24.30
N LEU A 295 18.76 0.30 -24.39
CA LEU A 295 19.71 0.21 -25.50
C LEU A 295 20.87 -0.77 -25.19
N HIS A 296 20.80 -1.49 -24.08
CA HIS A 296 21.83 -2.40 -23.57
C HIS A 296 23.18 -1.72 -23.29
N ARG A 297 23.17 -0.41 -22.97
CA ARG A 297 24.38 0.35 -22.64
C ARG A 297 24.82 0.08 -21.20
N ASN A 298 26.13 0.08 -20.95
CA ASN A 298 26.68 -0.23 -19.62
C ASN A 298 26.67 0.99 -18.68
N TRP A 299 25.87 0.90 -17.62
CA TRP A 299 25.70 1.91 -16.57
C TRP A 299 26.32 1.53 -15.21
N ASN A 300 27.21 0.53 -15.15
CA ASN A 300 27.86 0.11 -13.90
C ASN A 300 28.52 1.26 -13.12
N ASN A 301 29.01 2.29 -13.83
CA ASN A 301 29.64 3.45 -13.21
C ASN A 301 28.65 4.43 -12.53
N ALA A 302 27.34 4.23 -12.70
CA ALA A 302 26.28 5.06 -12.13
C ALA A 302 25.49 4.37 -11.01
N VAL A 303 25.73 3.07 -10.75
CA VAL A 303 25.03 2.31 -9.71
C VAL A 303 26.03 1.83 -8.65
N GLN A 304 25.78 2.16 -7.39
CA GLN A 304 26.70 1.94 -6.27
C GLN A 304 26.30 0.76 -5.37
N PHE A 305 25.51 -0.18 -5.87
CA PHE A 305 25.03 -1.34 -5.13
C PHE A 305 24.70 -2.53 -6.03
N ARG A 306 24.40 -3.68 -5.41
CA ARG A 306 23.83 -4.88 -6.04
C ARG A 306 22.42 -5.11 -5.54
N LEU A 307 21.57 -5.65 -6.40
CA LEU A 307 20.25 -6.19 -6.05
C LEU A 307 20.30 -7.71 -6.21
N PRO A 308 20.59 -8.47 -5.15
CA PRO A 308 20.64 -9.93 -5.24
C PRO A 308 19.26 -10.55 -5.51
N ASP A 309 18.17 -9.80 -5.26
CA ASP A 309 16.80 -10.22 -5.61
C ASP A 309 16.44 -11.54 -4.95
N ARG A 310 16.62 -11.62 -3.62
CA ARG A 310 16.29 -12.84 -2.86
C ARG A 310 14.81 -12.79 -2.51
N ASP A 311 14.04 -13.66 -3.14
CA ASP A 311 12.58 -13.56 -3.15
C ASP A 311 11.94 -14.58 -2.21
N VAL A 312 12.51 -15.78 -2.13
CA VAL A 312 12.01 -16.87 -1.28
C VAL A 312 13.14 -17.45 -0.48
N PHE A 313 12.88 -17.79 0.78
CA PHE A 313 13.84 -18.37 1.72
C PHE A 313 13.29 -19.68 2.26
N ALA A 314 14.14 -20.70 2.42
CA ALA A 314 13.80 -21.90 3.17
C ALA A 314 14.48 -21.88 4.53
N VAL A 315 13.75 -22.32 5.55
CA VAL A 315 14.14 -22.30 6.95
C VAL A 315 13.92 -23.66 7.55
N ASP A 316 14.89 -24.17 8.29
CA ASP A 316 14.68 -25.34 9.13
C ASP A 316 13.75 -25.00 10.30
N ALA A 317 12.58 -25.64 10.35
CA ALA A 317 11.57 -25.35 11.36
C ALA A 317 12.00 -25.78 12.78
N ASN A 318 13.00 -26.66 12.90
CA ASN A 318 13.47 -27.19 14.17
C ASN A 318 14.61 -26.38 14.77
N THR A 319 15.58 -26.01 13.94
CA THR A 319 16.80 -25.28 14.35
C THR A 319 16.69 -23.76 14.12
N LEU A 320 15.70 -23.32 13.34
CA LEU A 320 15.52 -21.92 12.91
C LEU A 320 16.70 -21.39 12.09
N ALA A 321 17.42 -22.28 11.40
CA ALA A 321 18.49 -21.92 10.48
C ALA A 321 17.95 -21.71 9.07
N GLN A 322 18.37 -20.64 8.39
CA GLN A 322 18.10 -20.49 6.96
C GLN A 322 18.90 -21.55 6.17
N LYS A 323 18.22 -22.30 5.29
CA LYS A 323 18.79 -23.35 4.45
C LYS A 323 19.25 -22.81 3.10
N THR A 324 18.37 -22.11 2.40
CA THR A 324 18.63 -21.59 1.04
C THR A 324 17.76 -20.37 0.75
N ALA A 325 18.10 -19.63 -0.30
CA ALA A 325 17.31 -18.54 -0.86
C ALA A 325 17.28 -18.64 -2.39
N TRP A 326 16.13 -18.30 -2.98
CA TRP A 326 15.93 -18.26 -4.43
C TRP A 326 15.77 -16.81 -4.90
N SER A 327 16.14 -16.59 -6.16
CA SER A 327 16.09 -15.30 -6.84
C SER A 327 15.45 -15.43 -8.21
N GLY A 328 14.89 -14.34 -8.74
CA GLY A 328 14.17 -14.35 -10.02
C GLY A 328 12.84 -15.11 -9.96
N VAL A 329 12.21 -15.17 -8.79
CA VAL A 329 10.89 -15.77 -8.57
C VAL A 329 9.80 -14.85 -9.12
N GLY A 330 9.90 -13.54 -8.91
CA GLY A 330 8.99 -12.53 -9.43
C GLY A 330 9.12 -11.19 -8.71
N THR A 331 8.41 -10.17 -9.21
CA THR A 331 8.44 -8.83 -8.64
C THR A 331 7.57 -8.69 -7.39
N VAL A 332 6.31 -9.12 -7.50
CA VAL A 332 5.33 -9.10 -6.42
C VAL A 332 4.84 -10.53 -6.22
N LEU A 333 5.13 -11.12 -5.06
CA LEU A 333 4.76 -12.50 -4.73
C LEU A 333 3.55 -12.48 -3.80
N PHE A 334 2.50 -13.22 -4.14
CA PHE A 334 1.22 -13.19 -3.45
C PHE A 334 1.08 -14.31 -2.42
N ASN A 335 1.36 -15.56 -2.81
CA ASN A 335 1.21 -16.72 -1.95
C ASN A 335 2.11 -17.90 -2.36
N MET A 336 2.19 -18.92 -1.50
CA MET A 336 2.94 -20.16 -1.75
C MET A 336 2.14 -21.39 -1.30
N VAL A 337 2.31 -22.49 -2.03
CA VAL A 337 1.82 -23.81 -1.61
C VAL A 337 2.83 -24.89 -2.00
N THR A 338 2.96 -25.91 -1.16
CA THR A 338 3.84 -27.06 -1.43
C THR A 338 3.03 -28.20 -2.01
N ASN A 339 3.54 -28.84 -3.07
CA ASN A 339 2.99 -30.08 -3.58
C ASN A 339 3.19 -31.19 -2.51
N PRO A 340 2.11 -31.83 -2.02
CA PRO A 340 2.20 -32.79 -0.93
C PRO A 340 2.95 -34.08 -1.31
N VAL A 341 3.12 -34.37 -2.60
CA VAL A 341 3.76 -35.58 -3.11
C VAL A 341 5.20 -35.30 -3.56
N SER A 342 5.40 -34.32 -4.43
CA SER A 342 6.75 -34.04 -4.98
C SER A 342 7.61 -33.14 -4.08
N GLY A 343 6.99 -32.38 -3.17
CA GLY A 343 7.67 -31.37 -2.37
C GLY A 343 8.04 -30.10 -3.15
N ALA A 344 7.68 -29.99 -4.43
CA ALA A 344 7.85 -28.75 -5.20
C ALA A 344 7.03 -27.61 -4.57
N VAL A 345 7.56 -26.40 -4.57
CA VAL A 345 6.84 -25.22 -4.06
C VAL A 345 6.39 -24.36 -5.23
N TYR A 346 5.10 -24.04 -5.27
CA TYR A 346 4.53 -23.12 -6.25
C TYR A 346 4.38 -21.74 -5.61
N VAL A 347 4.85 -20.70 -6.30
CA VAL A 347 4.82 -19.31 -5.83
C VAL A 347 4.01 -18.46 -6.82
N SER A 348 2.84 -17.97 -6.40
CA SER A 348 2.02 -17.07 -7.23
C SER A 348 2.63 -15.68 -7.22
N ASN A 349 2.80 -15.07 -8.39
CA ASN A 349 3.46 -13.77 -8.51
C ASN A 349 3.07 -13.01 -9.79
N THR A 350 3.51 -11.76 -9.85
CA THR A 350 3.61 -10.99 -11.09
C THR A 350 5.04 -10.52 -11.32
N GLU A 351 5.44 -10.43 -12.59
CA GLU A 351 6.71 -9.83 -13.00
C GLU A 351 6.48 -8.53 -13.77
N ALA A 352 6.96 -7.42 -13.21
CA ALA A 352 6.86 -6.09 -13.82
C ALA A 352 7.88 -5.90 -14.95
N ILE A 353 7.46 -5.15 -15.98
CA ILE A 353 8.26 -4.78 -17.15
C ILE A 353 8.50 -3.26 -17.14
N ASN A 354 9.05 -2.74 -16.04
CA ASN A 354 9.24 -1.30 -15.84
C ASN A 354 10.51 -0.75 -16.51
N GLU A 355 11.38 -1.61 -17.04
CA GLU A 355 12.45 -1.20 -17.95
C GLU A 355 11.93 -0.77 -19.33
N ALA A 356 10.71 -1.16 -19.69
CA ALA A 356 10.08 -0.79 -20.95
C ALA A 356 9.36 0.55 -20.83
N ARG A 357 9.44 1.30 -21.92
CA ARG A 357 8.80 2.61 -22.11
C ARG A 357 7.99 2.52 -23.40
N PHE A 358 7.09 3.42 -23.75
CA PHE A 358 6.36 4.42 -22.98
C PHE A 358 4.93 3.92 -22.71
N GLU A 359 4.03 4.72 -22.13
CA GLU A 359 2.59 4.43 -22.23
C GLU A 359 2.02 4.97 -23.56
N GLY A 360 0.77 4.62 -23.90
CA GLY A 360 0.08 5.11 -25.08
C GLY A 360 0.28 4.23 -26.32
N PRO A 361 -0.06 4.73 -27.52
CA PRO A 361 -0.08 3.93 -28.75
C PRO A 361 1.32 3.56 -29.27
N GLY A 362 2.37 4.28 -28.84
CA GLY A 362 3.75 3.99 -29.23
C GLY A 362 4.05 4.28 -30.71
N THR A 363 3.26 5.12 -31.39
CA THR A 363 3.43 5.38 -32.82
C THR A 363 4.67 6.23 -33.08
N TYR A 364 4.89 7.24 -32.24
CA TYR A 364 5.99 8.19 -32.36
C TYR A 364 7.30 7.62 -31.81
N ALA A 365 7.26 6.90 -30.69
CA ALA A 365 8.45 6.26 -30.12
C ALA A 365 8.78 4.89 -30.73
N GLY A 366 7.85 4.29 -31.49
CA GLY A 366 8.01 2.96 -32.09
C GLY A 366 7.87 1.78 -31.12
N HIS A 367 7.54 2.03 -29.85
CA HIS A 367 7.36 1.03 -28.80
C HIS A 367 6.48 1.56 -27.66
N THR A 368 5.85 0.66 -26.91
CA THR A 368 4.98 0.97 -25.76
C THR A 368 4.90 -0.23 -24.81
N VAL A 369 4.56 0.04 -23.55
CA VAL A 369 4.26 -0.95 -22.52
C VAL A 369 2.76 -1.31 -22.48
N GLN A 370 1.92 -0.72 -23.35
CA GLN A 370 0.48 -0.93 -23.38
C GLN A 370 0.11 -2.43 -23.36
N GLY A 371 -0.65 -2.84 -22.34
CA GLY A 371 -1.07 -4.22 -22.12
C GLY A 371 0.03 -5.18 -21.64
N LYS A 372 1.29 -4.75 -21.51
CA LYS A 372 2.44 -5.57 -21.08
C LYS A 372 3.13 -4.99 -19.84
N LEU A 373 2.34 -4.65 -18.82
CA LEU A 373 2.83 -4.04 -17.58
C LEU A 373 3.44 -5.08 -16.65
N ALA A 374 2.67 -6.11 -16.32
CA ALA A 374 3.04 -7.12 -15.36
C ALA A 374 2.56 -8.49 -15.81
N GLN A 375 3.49 -9.42 -16.01
CA GLN A 375 3.17 -10.78 -16.42
C GLN A 375 2.69 -11.59 -15.22
N THR A 376 1.53 -12.22 -15.35
CA THR A 376 0.99 -13.09 -14.29
C THR A 376 1.64 -14.47 -14.35
N ARG A 377 2.18 -14.94 -13.22
CA ARG A 377 3.06 -16.12 -13.16
C ARG A 377 2.76 -17.04 -11.99
N ILE A 378 3.19 -18.29 -12.16
CA ILE A 378 3.51 -19.20 -11.06
C ILE A 378 4.96 -19.62 -11.22
N THR A 379 5.77 -19.44 -10.20
CA THR A 379 7.17 -19.89 -10.20
C THR A 379 7.28 -21.18 -9.42
N VAL A 380 7.88 -22.20 -10.03
CA VAL A 380 8.12 -23.51 -9.44
C VAL A 380 9.51 -23.51 -8.79
N LEU A 381 9.58 -23.85 -7.51
CA LEU A 381 10.83 -24.09 -6.80
C LEU A 381 11.03 -25.58 -6.61
N SER A 382 12.17 -26.09 -7.10
CA SER A 382 12.58 -27.48 -6.95
C SER A 382 14.09 -27.56 -6.78
N GLY A 383 14.54 -28.13 -5.66
CA GLY A 383 15.94 -28.07 -5.25
C GLY A 383 16.44 -26.62 -5.19
N ALA A 384 17.54 -26.32 -5.87
CA ALA A 384 18.10 -24.96 -5.95
C ALA A 384 17.50 -24.10 -7.08
N SER A 385 16.60 -24.65 -7.89
CA SER A 385 16.09 -23.97 -9.09
C SER A 385 14.81 -23.19 -8.80
N ALA A 386 14.72 -21.97 -9.33
CA ALA A 386 13.48 -21.21 -9.47
C ALA A 386 13.12 -21.15 -10.95
N SER A 387 11.90 -21.56 -11.29
CA SER A 387 11.46 -21.71 -12.68
C SER A 387 10.12 -21.02 -12.91
N PRO A 388 10.13 -19.74 -13.35
CA PRO A 388 8.91 -18.98 -13.63
C PRO A 388 8.09 -19.57 -14.78
N ARG A 389 6.76 -19.55 -14.65
CA ARG A 389 5.81 -19.97 -15.69
C ARG A 389 4.84 -18.83 -15.97
N HIS A 390 4.89 -18.29 -17.19
CA HIS A 390 3.96 -17.26 -17.62
C HIS A 390 2.59 -17.88 -17.92
N LEU A 391 1.57 -17.53 -17.14
CA LEU A 391 0.25 -18.17 -17.25
C LEU A 391 -0.49 -17.76 -18.53
N ASN A 392 -0.12 -16.63 -19.13
CA ASN A 392 -0.81 -16.04 -20.28
C ASN A 392 0.08 -16.02 -21.54
N LYS A 393 0.93 -17.03 -21.73
CA LYS A 393 1.86 -17.11 -22.87
C LYS A 393 1.21 -17.23 -24.26
N HIS A 394 -0.13 -17.27 -24.33
CA HIS A 394 -0.90 -17.16 -25.57
C HIS A 394 -1.05 -15.71 -26.06
N ILE A 395 -0.69 -14.71 -25.25
CA ILE A 395 -0.76 -13.28 -25.61
C ILE A 395 0.41 -12.94 -26.55
N ASP A 396 0.08 -12.40 -27.73
CA ASP A 396 1.06 -11.80 -28.64
C ASP A 396 1.18 -10.30 -28.38
N TYR A 397 2.17 -9.91 -27.56
CA TYR A 397 2.41 -8.51 -27.23
C TYR A 397 2.97 -7.67 -28.40
N SER A 398 3.29 -8.27 -29.55
CA SER A 398 3.63 -7.50 -30.76
C SER A 398 2.39 -6.90 -31.44
N LYS A 399 1.20 -7.37 -31.06
CA LYS A 399 -0.09 -6.87 -31.55
C LYS A 399 -0.72 -6.02 -30.46
N LEU A 400 -0.83 -4.73 -30.73
CA LEU A 400 -1.52 -3.78 -29.86
C LEU A 400 -3.01 -3.71 -30.20
N PRO A 401 -3.86 -3.34 -29.24
CA PRO A 401 -5.24 -2.96 -29.51
C PRO A 401 -5.33 -1.93 -30.64
N GLY A 402 -6.22 -2.18 -31.60
CA GLY A 402 -6.38 -1.34 -32.80
C GLY A 402 -5.50 -1.75 -33.99
N ASN A 403 -4.46 -2.58 -33.80
CA ASN A 403 -3.68 -3.12 -34.91
C ASN A 403 -4.39 -4.29 -35.60
N ALA A 404 -4.17 -4.44 -36.91
CA ALA A 404 -4.68 -5.58 -37.66
C ALA A 404 -4.14 -6.90 -37.07
N GLY A 405 -5.05 -7.85 -36.83
CA GLY A 405 -4.74 -9.16 -36.26
C GLY A 405 -4.70 -9.23 -34.74
N PHE A 406 -5.09 -8.16 -34.01
CA PHE A 406 -5.27 -8.23 -32.56
C PHE A 406 -6.43 -9.18 -32.18
N ASP A 407 -6.16 -10.20 -31.36
CA ASP A 407 -7.15 -11.19 -30.94
C ASP A 407 -7.83 -10.81 -29.61
N TRP A 408 -8.96 -10.10 -29.68
CA TRP A 408 -9.76 -9.75 -28.50
C TRP A 408 -10.26 -10.95 -27.67
N SER A 409 -10.30 -12.16 -28.25
CA SER A 409 -10.73 -13.35 -27.52
C SER A 409 -9.67 -13.86 -26.54
N MET A 410 -8.42 -13.43 -26.67
CA MET A 410 -7.30 -13.90 -25.83
C MET A 410 -7.57 -13.72 -24.32
N LYS A 411 -8.29 -12.65 -23.93
CA LYS A 411 -8.64 -12.39 -22.54
C LYS A 411 -9.54 -13.45 -21.91
N ASN A 412 -10.25 -14.24 -22.73
CA ASN A 412 -11.05 -15.36 -22.25
C ASN A 412 -10.19 -16.49 -21.70
N HIS A 413 -8.90 -16.53 -22.04
CA HIS A 413 -7.95 -17.53 -21.58
C HIS A 413 -7.00 -17.01 -20.51
N SER A 414 -7.05 -15.70 -20.20
CA SER A 414 -6.09 -15.06 -19.31
C SER A 414 -6.49 -15.13 -17.83
N LEU A 415 -5.46 -15.13 -16.97
CA LEU A 415 -5.54 -14.98 -15.53
C LEU A 415 -4.73 -13.76 -15.08
N ALA A 416 -5.21 -13.08 -14.04
CA ALA A 416 -4.61 -11.87 -13.48
C ALA A 416 -4.62 -11.90 -11.95
N MET A 417 -3.55 -11.38 -11.34
CA MET A 417 -3.37 -11.23 -9.89
C MET A 417 -3.67 -12.55 -9.13
N PRO A 418 -2.83 -13.59 -9.31
CA PRO A 418 -3.03 -14.89 -8.68
C PRO A 418 -2.73 -14.78 -7.19
N LEU A 419 -3.74 -14.97 -6.33
CA LEU A 419 -3.57 -14.88 -4.88
C LEU A 419 -3.31 -16.25 -4.28
N ASP A 420 -4.36 -16.93 -3.81
CA ASP A 420 -4.27 -18.19 -3.09
C ASP A 420 -4.22 -19.41 -4.01
N MET A 421 -3.65 -20.51 -3.50
CA MET A 421 -3.43 -21.74 -4.24
C MET A 421 -3.60 -22.97 -3.36
N VAL A 422 -4.19 -24.04 -3.92
CA VAL A 422 -4.28 -25.37 -3.26
C VAL A 422 -3.96 -26.50 -4.24
N VAL A 423 -3.29 -27.54 -3.75
CA VAL A 423 -2.90 -28.73 -4.53
C VAL A 423 -3.69 -29.94 -4.03
N THR A 424 -4.12 -30.82 -4.94
CA THR A 424 -4.77 -32.09 -4.59
C THR A 424 -3.84 -33.00 -3.79
N GLY A 425 -4.41 -33.90 -2.97
CA GLY A 425 -3.63 -34.82 -2.14
C GLY A 425 -2.74 -35.78 -2.94
N ASP A 426 -3.10 -36.06 -4.19
CA ASP A 426 -2.27 -36.84 -5.13
C ASP A 426 -1.19 -36.01 -5.84
N GLY A 427 -1.13 -34.70 -5.58
CA GLY A 427 -0.13 -33.79 -6.13
C GLY A 427 -0.31 -33.45 -7.61
N ARG A 428 -1.41 -33.85 -8.27
CA ARG A 428 -1.57 -33.73 -9.73
C ARG A 428 -2.25 -32.45 -10.20
N THR A 429 -3.10 -31.84 -9.38
CA THR A 429 -3.87 -30.65 -9.78
C THR A 429 -3.60 -29.48 -8.85
N LEU A 430 -3.28 -28.32 -9.44
CA LEU A 430 -3.16 -27.04 -8.76
C LEU A 430 -4.37 -26.15 -9.11
N TYR A 431 -5.05 -25.66 -8.07
CA TYR A 431 -6.09 -24.64 -8.17
C TYR A 431 -5.53 -23.28 -7.77
N VAL A 432 -5.87 -22.22 -8.52
CA VAL A 432 -5.31 -20.87 -8.36
C VAL A 432 -6.41 -19.83 -8.35
N ALA A 433 -6.55 -19.07 -7.27
CA ALA A 433 -7.50 -17.97 -7.19
C ALA A 433 -6.99 -16.76 -7.98
N ALA A 434 -7.53 -16.54 -9.18
CA ALA A 434 -7.18 -15.39 -10.03
C ALA A 434 -8.09 -14.21 -9.71
N PHE A 435 -7.65 -13.39 -8.74
CA PHE A 435 -8.43 -12.30 -8.16
C PHE A 435 -8.90 -11.30 -9.21
N GLY A 436 -8.01 -10.93 -10.15
CA GLY A 436 -8.30 -9.97 -11.21
C GLY A 436 -9.11 -10.52 -12.38
N SER A 437 -9.41 -11.82 -12.40
CA SER A 437 -10.10 -12.48 -13.52
C SER A 437 -11.45 -13.10 -13.15
N SER A 438 -11.83 -13.05 -11.87
CA SER A 438 -13.06 -13.69 -11.36
C SER A 438 -13.15 -15.20 -11.64
N ARG A 439 -12.01 -15.90 -11.58
CA ARG A 439 -11.88 -17.31 -11.96
C ARG A 439 -10.94 -18.08 -11.05
N ILE A 440 -11.09 -19.41 -11.03
CA ILE A 440 -10.06 -20.33 -10.53
C ILE A 440 -9.33 -20.97 -11.71
N GLY A 441 -8.02 -20.76 -11.80
CA GLY A 441 -7.15 -21.48 -12.72
C GLY A 441 -6.97 -22.93 -12.28
N VAL A 442 -6.96 -23.88 -13.22
CA VAL A 442 -6.83 -25.32 -12.95
C VAL A 442 -5.73 -25.93 -13.81
N PHE A 443 -4.62 -26.30 -13.18
CA PHE A 443 -3.40 -26.75 -13.84
C PHE A 443 -3.04 -28.18 -13.45
N ASP A 444 -2.63 -28.98 -14.44
CA ASP A 444 -1.88 -30.21 -14.20
C ASP A 444 -0.47 -29.82 -13.74
N THR A 445 -0.03 -30.32 -12.60
CA THR A 445 1.22 -29.91 -11.98
C THR A 445 2.43 -30.32 -12.80
N ALA A 446 2.42 -31.51 -13.41
CA ALA A 446 3.51 -31.95 -14.28
C ALA A 446 3.65 -31.04 -15.50
N SER A 447 2.54 -30.65 -16.13
CA SER A 447 2.47 -29.72 -17.26
C SER A 447 2.88 -28.29 -16.90
N LEU A 448 2.64 -27.87 -15.65
CA LEU A 448 3.11 -26.58 -15.14
C LEU A 448 4.62 -26.62 -14.85
N GLU A 449 5.09 -27.68 -14.20
CA GLU A 449 6.50 -27.87 -13.85
C GLU A 449 7.41 -27.93 -15.08
N ASN A 450 6.96 -28.58 -16.16
CA ASN A 450 7.69 -28.66 -17.43
C ASN A 450 7.39 -27.51 -18.41
N ASP A 451 6.56 -26.52 -18.02
CA ASP A 451 6.08 -25.42 -18.86
C ASP A 451 5.41 -25.82 -20.19
N SER A 452 4.79 -27.00 -20.26
CA SER A 452 4.17 -27.52 -21.50
C SER A 452 2.68 -27.20 -21.67
N PHE A 453 2.01 -26.67 -20.64
CA PHE A 453 0.59 -26.32 -20.75
C PHE A 453 0.36 -25.24 -21.82
N ASP A 454 -0.73 -25.35 -22.59
CA ASP A 454 -1.21 -24.26 -23.46
C ASP A 454 -2.37 -23.53 -22.76
N PRO A 455 -2.28 -22.20 -22.52
CA PRO A 455 -3.36 -21.46 -21.86
C PRO A 455 -4.71 -21.56 -22.58
N ARG A 456 -4.74 -21.63 -23.92
CA ARG A 456 -6.01 -21.69 -24.66
C ARG A 456 -6.77 -22.96 -24.34
N SER A 457 -6.11 -24.11 -24.42
CA SER A 457 -6.71 -25.39 -24.03
C SER A 457 -6.90 -25.53 -22.51
N ALA A 458 -5.95 -25.04 -21.68
CA ALA A 458 -6.04 -25.13 -20.23
C ALA A 458 -7.25 -24.36 -19.66
N SER A 459 -7.58 -23.22 -20.25
CA SER A 459 -8.70 -22.38 -19.82
C SER A 459 -10.07 -23.05 -19.90
N ALA A 460 -10.22 -24.11 -20.72
CA ALA A 460 -11.45 -24.92 -20.75
C ALA A 460 -11.72 -25.63 -19.40
N ARG A 461 -10.73 -25.71 -18.51
CA ARG A 461 -10.87 -26.24 -17.15
C ARG A 461 -11.06 -25.16 -16.08
N TYR A 462 -10.92 -23.88 -16.43
CA TYR A 462 -11.07 -22.80 -15.45
C TYR A 462 -12.50 -22.78 -14.90
N ILE A 463 -12.61 -22.47 -13.61
CA ILE A 463 -13.89 -22.37 -12.93
C ILE A 463 -14.28 -20.90 -12.91
N GLU A 464 -15.38 -20.55 -13.58
CA GLU A 464 -15.97 -19.21 -13.49
C GLU A 464 -16.63 -19.00 -12.12
N LEU A 465 -16.37 -17.85 -11.52
CA LEU A 465 -16.98 -17.49 -10.23
C LEU A 465 -17.74 -16.17 -10.35
N ALA A 466 -19.05 -16.25 -10.13
CA ALA A 466 -19.86 -15.06 -9.91
C ALA A 466 -19.45 -14.37 -8.59
N GLY A 467 -19.62 -13.05 -8.54
CA GLY A 467 -19.25 -12.24 -7.40
C GLY A 467 -17.90 -11.54 -7.57
N GLY A 468 -16.91 -12.22 -8.15
CA GLY A 468 -15.59 -11.66 -8.48
C GLY A 468 -14.60 -11.57 -7.31
N GLY A 469 -13.32 -11.36 -7.63
CA GLY A 469 -12.24 -11.29 -6.65
C GLY A 469 -12.06 -12.57 -5.82
N PRO A 470 -11.94 -13.78 -6.42
CA PRO A 470 -11.62 -14.98 -5.65
C PRO A 470 -10.28 -14.80 -4.93
N SER A 471 -10.26 -15.04 -3.62
CA SER A 471 -9.15 -14.63 -2.75
C SER A 471 -8.59 -15.72 -1.84
N GLY A 472 -9.32 -16.81 -1.63
CA GLY A 472 -8.90 -17.89 -0.74
C GLY A 472 -9.57 -19.21 -1.11
N LEU A 473 -8.84 -20.30 -0.96
CA LEU A 473 -9.22 -21.65 -1.41
C LEU A 473 -9.03 -22.68 -0.30
N VAL A 474 -10.00 -23.59 -0.15
CA VAL A 474 -9.90 -24.77 0.70
C VAL A 474 -10.48 -25.97 -0.03
N LEU A 475 -9.69 -27.03 -0.14
CA LEU A 475 -10.07 -28.26 -0.83
C LEU A 475 -10.62 -29.31 0.15
N ASP A 476 -11.79 -29.87 -0.16
CA ASP A 476 -12.37 -31.04 0.53
C ASP A 476 -12.64 -32.16 -0.48
N GLU A 477 -11.58 -32.89 -0.83
CA GLU A 477 -11.62 -33.98 -1.82
C GLU A 477 -12.57 -35.11 -1.42
N ALA A 478 -12.73 -35.37 -0.11
CA ALA A 478 -13.62 -36.43 0.38
C ALA A 478 -15.10 -36.17 0.04
N ARG A 479 -15.48 -34.90 -0.11
CA ARG A 479 -16.82 -34.49 -0.54
C ARG A 479 -16.88 -33.98 -1.97
N GLY A 480 -15.76 -34.00 -2.69
CA GLY A 480 -15.66 -33.48 -4.05
C GLY A 480 -15.88 -31.97 -4.13
N ARG A 481 -15.43 -31.18 -3.13
CA ARG A 481 -15.73 -29.75 -3.03
C ARG A 481 -14.49 -28.87 -2.97
N LEU A 482 -14.60 -27.68 -3.55
CA LEU A 482 -13.70 -26.54 -3.36
C LEU A 482 -14.48 -25.39 -2.73
N TYR A 483 -14.05 -24.93 -1.57
CA TYR A 483 -14.56 -23.73 -0.92
C TYR A 483 -13.75 -22.52 -1.38
N VAL A 484 -14.43 -21.42 -1.70
CA VAL A 484 -13.79 -20.21 -2.21
C VAL A 484 -14.33 -18.97 -1.50
N THR A 485 -13.46 -18.04 -1.10
CA THR A 485 -13.88 -16.68 -0.70
C THR A 485 -13.84 -15.76 -1.91
N THR A 486 -14.87 -14.94 -2.07
CA THR A 486 -14.94 -13.88 -3.08
C THR A 486 -15.01 -12.51 -2.39
N ARG A 487 -14.08 -11.62 -2.73
CA ARG A 487 -13.88 -10.34 -2.03
C ARG A 487 -14.85 -9.24 -2.46
N PHE A 488 -15.27 -9.25 -3.73
CA PHE A 488 -16.07 -8.17 -4.31
C PHE A 488 -17.52 -8.20 -3.79
N ASP A 489 -18.12 -9.39 -3.71
CA ASP A 489 -19.46 -9.60 -3.11
C ASP A 489 -19.41 -10.06 -1.65
N ASN A 490 -18.21 -10.34 -1.11
CA ASN A 490 -17.96 -10.78 0.27
C ASN A 490 -18.72 -12.06 0.64
N ALA A 491 -18.41 -13.17 -0.02
CA ALA A 491 -19.13 -14.42 0.12
C ALA A 491 -18.21 -15.66 0.20
N VAL A 492 -18.77 -16.76 0.71
CA VAL A 492 -18.22 -18.11 0.62
C VAL A 492 -18.97 -18.87 -0.46
N LYS A 493 -18.26 -19.35 -1.47
CA LYS A 493 -18.77 -20.19 -2.56
C LYS A 493 -18.36 -21.65 -2.33
N VAL A 494 -19.21 -22.57 -2.74
CA VAL A 494 -18.89 -24.00 -2.82
C VAL A 494 -18.94 -24.41 -4.26
N VAL A 495 -17.86 -24.97 -4.77
CA VAL A 495 -17.73 -25.48 -6.13
C VAL A 495 -17.62 -26.99 -6.09
N ASP A 496 -18.35 -27.66 -6.98
CA ASP A 496 -18.21 -29.09 -7.21
C ASP A 496 -16.98 -29.39 -8.08
N LEU A 497 -16.10 -30.28 -7.64
CA LEU A 497 -14.85 -30.56 -8.35
C LEU A 497 -15.05 -31.32 -9.67
N ALA A 498 -16.12 -32.11 -9.79
CA ALA A 498 -16.38 -32.92 -10.98
C ALA A 498 -17.01 -32.08 -12.10
N THR A 499 -18.08 -31.37 -11.77
CA THR A 499 -18.87 -30.55 -12.70
C THR A 499 -18.35 -29.12 -12.86
N ARG A 500 -17.52 -28.65 -11.91
CA ARG A 500 -17.00 -27.26 -11.84
C ARG A 500 -18.08 -26.21 -11.64
N ALA A 501 -19.29 -26.61 -11.32
CA ALA A 501 -20.40 -25.71 -11.06
C ALA A 501 -20.35 -25.19 -9.62
N THR A 502 -20.83 -23.96 -9.42
CA THR A 502 -21.08 -23.43 -8.07
C THR A 502 -22.31 -24.12 -7.50
N LEU A 503 -22.15 -24.89 -6.42
CA LEU A 503 -23.21 -25.58 -5.70
C LEU A 503 -24.00 -24.65 -4.77
N SER A 504 -23.30 -23.73 -4.10
CA SER A 504 -23.92 -22.78 -3.17
C SER A 504 -23.08 -21.53 -3.00
N SER A 505 -23.73 -20.46 -2.55
CA SER A 505 -23.12 -19.18 -2.21
C SER A 505 -23.73 -18.64 -0.94
N VAL A 506 -22.90 -18.30 0.04
CA VAL A 506 -23.31 -17.75 1.33
C VAL A 506 -22.66 -16.38 1.50
N ALA A 507 -23.47 -15.32 1.49
CA ALA A 507 -22.99 -13.98 1.75
C ALA A 507 -22.53 -13.86 3.21
N MET A 508 -21.36 -13.26 3.42
CA MET A 508 -20.89 -12.88 4.74
C MET A 508 -21.38 -11.48 5.08
N LYS A 509 -21.38 -11.14 6.38
CA LYS A 509 -21.71 -9.78 6.80
C LYS A 509 -20.74 -8.80 6.17
N ASN A 510 -21.27 -7.83 5.42
CA ASN A 510 -20.47 -6.82 4.74
C ASN A 510 -20.93 -5.42 5.16
N PRO A 511 -20.17 -4.72 6.04
CA PRO A 511 -20.47 -3.34 6.42
C PRO A 511 -20.02 -2.29 5.40
N GLU A 512 -19.39 -2.70 4.28
CA GLU A 512 -18.87 -1.76 3.28
C GLU A 512 -20.00 -0.97 2.60
N PRO A 513 -19.83 0.35 2.43
CA PRO A 513 -20.75 1.16 1.64
C PRO A 513 -20.95 0.63 0.22
N ALA A 514 -22.11 0.93 -0.39
CA ALA A 514 -22.39 0.52 -1.77
C ALA A 514 -21.35 1.05 -2.78
N ALA A 515 -20.85 2.28 -2.58
CA ALA A 515 -19.79 2.88 -3.38
C ALA A 515 -18.50 2.03 -3.41
N VAL A 516 -18.12 1.47 -2.26
CA VAL A 516 -16.94 0.59 -2.17
C VAL A 516 -17.14 -0.69 -2.98
N ARG A 517 -18.30 -1.33 -2.86
CA ARG A 517 -18.60 -2.59 -3.59
C ARG A 517 -18.69 -2.38 -5.11
N THR A 518 -19.28 -1.27 -5.54
CA THR A 518 -19.48 -0.95 -6.97
C THR A 518 -18.22 -0.41 -7.64
N GLY A 519 -17.40 0.35 -6.93
CA GLY A 519 -16.16 0.95 -7.45
C GLY A 519 -14.92 0.03 -7.40
N ARG A 520 -14.89 -0.96 -6.51
CA ARG A 520 -13.74 -1.88 -6.36
C ARG A 520 -13.31 -2.58 -7.67
N PRO A 521 -14.22 -3.10 -8.53
CA PRO A 521 -13.81 -3.79 -9.76
C PRO A 521 -12.94 -2.94 -10.69
N PHE A 522 -13.06 -1.61 -10.69
CA PHE A 522 -12.23 -0.72 -11.53
C PHE A 522 -10.73 -0.82 -11.22
N LEU A 523 -10.37 -1.13 -9.97
CA LEU A 523 -8.96 -1.33 -9.58
C LEU A 523 -8.43 -2.70 -10.05
N TYR A 524 -9.26 -3.73 -10.04
CA TYR A 524 -8.79 -5.13 -10.07
C TYR A 524 -9.21 -5.96 -11.28
N ASP A 525 -10.38 -5.71 -11.89
CA ASP A 525 -10.97 -6.57 -12.92
C ASP A 525 -10.28 -6.36 -14.28
N ALA A 526 -9.20 -7.13 -14.49
CA ALA A 526 -8.44 -7.13 -15.73
C ALA A 526 -9.27 -7.61 -16.92
N ARG A 527 -10.23 -8.52 -16.71
CA ARG A 527 -11.06 -9.07 -17.80
C ARG A 527 -12.00 -8.01 -18.39
N ARG A 528 -12.52 -7.14 -17.52
CA ARG A 528 -13.39 -6.03 -17.91
C ARG A 528 -12.62 -4.86 -18.52
N PHE A 529 -11.49 -4.50 -17.92
CA PHE A 529 -10.85 -3.20 -18.16
C PHE A 529 -9.52 -3.25 -18.91
N SER A 530 -8.95 -4.43 -19.16
CA SER A 530 -7.75 -4.60 -20.00
C SER A 530 -8.07 -5.35 -21.30
N ALA A 531 -7.30 -5.05 -22.34
CA ALA A 531 -7.43 -5.67 -23.66
C ALA A 531 -7.23 -7.19 -23.64
N ASN A 532 -6.17 -7.62 -22.95
CA ASN A 532 -5.70 -9.01 -22.94
C ASN A 532 -6.04 -9.75 -21.65
N GLY A 533 -6.63 -9.07 -20.66
CA GLY A 533 -7.12 -9.66 -19.42
C GLY A 533 -6.04 -10.05 -18.40
N GLU A 534 -4.78 -9.62 -18.59
CA GLU A 534 -3.66 -10.00 -17.71
C GLU A 534 -3.33 -8.94 -16.64
N ALA A 535 -3.53 -7.66 -16.95
CA ALA A 535 -3.16 -6.55 -16.08
C ALA A 535 -4.36 -5.68 -15.71
N SER A 536 -4.26 -5.00 -14.57
CA SER A 536 -5.23 -3.99 -14.11
C SER A 536 -4.49 -2.87 -13.40
N CYS A 537 -5.20 -1.84 -12.91
CA CYS A 537 -4.57 -0.79 -12.11
C CYS A 537 -3.85 -1.37 -10.87
N ALA A 538 -4.34 -2.49 -10.33
CA ALA A 538 -3.72 -3.20 -9.21
C ALA A 538 -2.37 -3.86 -9.55
N SER A 539 -2.00 -3.98 -10.83
CA SER A 539 -0.69 -4.49 -11.23
C SER A 539 0.46 -3.60 -10.73
N CYS A 540 0.25 -2.28 -10.71
CA CYS A 540 1.16 -1.33 -10.07
C CYS A 540 0.64 -0.90 -8.69
N HIS A 541 -0.67 -0.70 -8.54
CA HIS A 541 -1.30 -0.29 -7.29
C HIS A 541 -1.80 -1.47 -6.47
N THR A 542 -0.87 -2.35 -6.09
CA THR A 542 -1.19 -3.60 -5.40
C THR A 542 -1.96 -3.33 -4.11
N PHE A 543 -3.22 -3.79 -4.05
CA PHE A 543 -4.16 -3.53 -2.93
C PHE A 543 -4.38 -2.04 -2.60
N GLY A 544 -4.45 -1.21 -3.66
CA GLY A 544 -4.62 0.24 -3.55
C GLY A 544 -3.37 0.97 -3.05
N ASP A 545 -2.23 0.28 -2.96
CA ASP A 545 -0.95 0.85 -2.53
C ASP A 545 0.00 1.01 -3.73
N ALA A 546 1.27 0.62 -3.60
CA ALA A 546 2.29 0.70 -4.64
C ALA A 546 3.05 -0.63 -4.78
N ASP A 547 3.66 -0.86 -5.95
CA ASP A 547 4.56 -1.99 -6.24
C ASP A 547 6.02 -1.73 -5.81
N ASP A 548 6.29 -0.52 -5.31
CA ASP A 548 7.61 -0.03 -4.89
C ASP A 548 8.66 0.05 -6.01
N LEU A 549 8.22 0.10 -7.26
CA LEU A 549 9.05 0.35 -8.45
C LEU A 549 8.92 1.78 -8.97
N ALA A 550 9.84 2.18 -9.85
CA ALA A 550 9.66 3.33 -10.74
C ALA A 550 9.35 2.89 -12.18
N TRP A 551 8.56 3.72 -12.87
CA TRP A 551 8.12 3.51 -14.24
C TRP A 551 8.31 4.78 -15.07
N ASP A 552 8.76 4.67 -16.32
CA ASP A 552 8.76 5.80 -17.28
C ASP A 552 7.52 5.71 -18.18
N LEU A 553 6.36 6.02 -17.59
CA LEU A 553 5.06 6.03 -18.27
C LEU A 553 4.79 7.38 -18.97
N GLY A 554 5.82 8.04 -19.52
CA GLY A 554 5.59 9.19 -20.42
C GLY A 554 4.80 8.76 -21.65
N ASN A 555 4.19 9.71 -22.37
CA ASN A 555 3.49 9.42 -23.63
C ASN A 555 4.00 10.33 -24.77
N PRO A 556 4.98 9.89 -25.57
CA PRO A 556 5.51 10.68 -26.70
C PRO A 556 4.47 11.06 -27.76
N ASP A 557 3.38 10.30 -27.84
CA ASP A 557 2.26 10.51 -28.77
C ASP A 557 1.22 11.51 -28.25
N ASP A 558 1.40 12.04 -27.04
CA ASP A 558 0.47 13.00 -26.42
C ASP A 558 0.96 14.45 -26.57
N ARG A 559 0.05 15.39 -26.29
CA ARG A 559 0.28 16.83 -26.43
C ARG A 559 0.84 17.44 -25.15
N VAL A 560 1.48 18.60 -25.28
CA VAL A 560 1.77 19.44 -24.11
C VAL A 560 0.46 20.00 -23.56
N THR A 561 0.22 19.86 -22.26
CA THR A 561 -1.00 20.33 -21.60
C THR A 561 -0.72 21.47 -20.63
N ASN A 562 -1.77 22.19 -20.24
CA ASN A 562 -1.65 23.28 -19.27
C ASN A 562 -1.52 22.73 -17.83
N ASN A 563 -0.67 23.35 -17.03
CA ASN A 563 -0.53 23.12 -15.60
C ASN A 563 -1.34 24.17 -14.82
N PRO A 564 -2.49 23.83 -14.22
CA PRO A 564 -3.33 24.77 -13.46
C PRO A 564 -2.92 24.91 -11.99
N ILE A 565 -1.90 24.16 -11.52
CA ILE A 565 -1.52 24.12 -10.11
C ILE A 565 -0.84 25.42 -9.72
N VAL A 566 -1.11 25.94 -8.52
CA VAL A 566 -0.38 27.11 -8.04
C VAL A 566 1.06 26.70 -7.70
N LYS A 567 2.04 27.40 -8.27
CA LYS A 567 3.46 27.03 -8.13
C LYS A 567 4.22 27.97 -7.19
N ASN A 568 5.24 27.43 -6.54
CA ASN A 568 6.36 28.19 -5.98
C ASN A 568 7.40 28.36 -7.10
N LEU A 569 8.08 29.51 -7.16
CA LEU A 569 9.14 29.81 -8.14
C LEU A 569 8.68 29.63 -9.60
N ALA A 570 7.73 30.46 -10.04
CA ALA A 570 6.99 30.27 -11.29
C ALA A 570 7.22 31.37 -12.34
N SER A 571 7.73 32.54 -11.95
CA SER A 571 7.96 33.62 -12.91
C SER A 571 9.19 33.33 -13.79
N PRO A 572 9.27 33.86 -15.03
CA PRO A 572 10.44 33.65 -15.88
C PRO A 572 11.76 34.05 -15.22
N LEU A 573 11.75 35.12 -14.42
CA LEU A 573 12.91 35.57 -13.65
C LEU A 573 13.27 34.59 -12.53
N GLU A 574 12.28 34.08 -11.79
CA GLU A 574 12.49 33.06 -10.74
C GLU A 574 13.05 31.76 -11.31
N ILE A 575 12.54 31.31 -12.47
CA ILE A 575 13.05 30.12 -13.17
C ILE A 575 14.50 30.37 -13.61
N ALA A 576 14.78 31.50 -14.26
CA ALA A 576 16.13 31.83 -14.72
C ALA A 576 17.13 31.89 -13.55
N LEU A 577 16.76 32.55 -12.45
CA LEU A 577 17.57 32.61 -11.24
C LEU A 577 17.76 31.23 -10.60
N GLY A 578 16.68 30.48 -10.39
CA GLY A 578 16.72 29.15 -9.80
C GLY A 578 17.55 28.16 -10.62
N LYS A 579 17.50 28.24 -11.96
CA LYS A 579 18.36 27.43 -12.84
C LYS A 579 19.85 27.68 -12.60
N VAL A 580 20.26 28.96 -12.53
CA VAL A 580 21.65 29.32 -12.24
C VAL A 580 22.06 28.86 -10.83
N LEU A 581 21.19 29.09 -9.85
CA LEU A 581 21.50 28.89 -8.44
C LEU A 581 21.52 27.41 -8.04
N PHE A 582 20.65 26.59 -8.66
CA PHE A 582 20.55 25.17 -8.39
C PHE A 582 21.31 24.30 -9.40
N GLY A 583 21.85 24.89 -10.48
CA GLY A 583 22.67 24.21 -11.48
C GLY A 583 21.88 23.46 -12.55
N VAL A 584 20.64 23.88 -12.84
CA VAL A 584 19.80 23.30 -13.89
C VAL A 584 20.17 23.89 -15.25
N LYS A 585 20.78 23.07 -16.12
CA LYS A 585 21.32 23.52 -17.41
C LYS A 585 20.32 23.42 -18.55
N SER A 586 19.39 22.47 -18.48
CA SER A 586 18.36 22.25 -19.50
C SER A 586 17.11 23.10 -19.25
N PRO A 587 16.25 23.32 -20.26
CA PRO A 587 14.96 23.95 -20.06
C PRO A 587 14.07 23.16 -19.09
N VAL A 588 13.53 23.82 -18.07
CA VAL A 588 12.56 23.23 -17.13
C VAL A 588 11.28 22.89 -17.91
N ASN A 589 10.71 21.70 -17.68
CA ASN A 589 9.59 21.15 -18.46
C ASN A 589 9.88 21.03 -19.98
N GLY A 590 11.12 21.20 -20.42
CA GLY A 590 11.50 21.23 -21.83
C GLY A 590 11.30 22.58 -22.54
N SER A 591 10.69 23.58 -21.89
CA SER A 591 10.37 24.89 -22.50
C SER A 591 10.67 26.11 -21.63
N ASP A 592 11.08 25.93 -20.37
CA ASP A 592 11.12 26.97 -19.32
C ASP A 592 9.75 27.63 -19.04
N ASN A 593 8.65 27.05 -19.54
CA ASN A 593 7.31 27.51 -19.23
C ASN A 593 6.75 26.76 -18.01
N ALA A 594 6.55 27.48 -16.90
CA ALA A 594 6.01 26.89 -15.68
C ALA A 594 4.57 26.38 -15.82
N ASN A 595 3.82 26.89 -16.80
CA ASN A 595 2.41 26.56 -16.99
C ASN A 595 2.18 25.37 -17.93
N GLU A 596 3.22 24.62 -18.27
CA GLU A 596 3.13 23.47 -19.17
C GLU A 596 3.46 22.16 -18.46
N PHE A 597 2.76 21.10 -18.85
CA PHE A 597 3.15 19.72 -18.63
C PHE A 597 3.56 19.11 -19.97
N HIS A 598 4.84 18.78 -20.09
CA HIS A 598 5.31 17.97 -21.19
C HIS A 598 4.88 16.51 -20.99
N PRO A 599 4.41 15.79 -22.02
CA PRO A 599 3.90 14.43 -21.85
C PRO A 599 5.01 13.39 -21.58
N MET A 600 6.24 13.69 -21.98
CA MET A 600 7.45 12.99 -21.52
C MET A 600 7.81 13.43 -20.11
N LYS A 601 8.10 12.47 -19.23
CA LYS A 601 8.23 12.72 -17.79
C LYS A 601 9.37 11.99 -17.09
N GLY A 602 9.90 10.93 -17.69
CA GLY A 602 10.94 10.11 -17.09
C GLY A 602 10.42 9.18 -15.99
N PRO A 603 11.33 8.47 -15.33
CA PRO A 603 11.01 7.53 -14.26
C PRO A 603 10.25 8.21 -13.12
N MET A 604 9.19 7.54 -12.65
CA MET A 604 8.44 7.93 -11.48
C MET A 604 8.03 6.71 -10.68
N THR A 605 8.30 6.73 -9.38
CA THR A 605 7.85 5.72 -8.43
C THR A 605 6.33 5.62 -8.43
N THR A 606 5.78 4.42 -8.33
CA THR A 606 4.34 4.25 -8.14
C THR A 606 3.94 4.94 -6.83
N GLN A 607 2.94 5.82 -6.87
CA GLN A 607 2.38 6.41 -5.66
C GLN A 607 1.38 5.48 -5.02
N THR A 608 1.32 5.51 -3.69
CA THR A 608 0.19 4.91 -2.98
C THR A 608 -1.11 5.60 -3.41
N LEU A 609 -2.18 4.82 -3.64
CA LEU A 609 -3.51 5.39 -3.86
C LEU A 609 -4.25 5.66 -2.54
N ARG A 610 -3.58 5.47 -1.40
CA ARG A 610 -4.15 5.66 -0.06
C ARG A 610 -4.02 7.11 0.38
N GLY A 611 -5.10 7.63 0.96
CA GLY A 611 -5.20 8.96 1.57
C GLY A 611 -5.25 10.12 0.56
N MET A 612 -5.60 9.87 -0.71
CA MET A 612 -5.44 10.88 -1.75
C MET A 612 -6.46 12.03 -1.71
N ARG A 613 -7.62 11.84 -1.07
CA ARG A 613 -8.80 12.74 -1.16
C ARG A 613 -8.50 14.24 -0.98
N ASN A 614 -7.58 14.63 -0.09
CA ASN A 614 -7.28 16.05 0.18
C ASN A 614 -5.97 16.55 -0.46
N SER A 615 -5.31 15.74 -1.28
CA SER A 615 -3.97 16.08 -1.77
C SER A 615 -3.97 16.97 -3.02
N GLY A 616 -5.13 17.35 -3.57
CA GLY A 616 -5.24 18.15 -4.79
C GLY A 616 -4.94 17.35 -6.07
N ALA A 617 -4.32 17.99 -7.06
CA ALA A 617 -3.91 17.35 -8.31
C ALA A 617 -3.22 15.99 -8.11
N MET A 618 -3.49 14.99 -8.94
CA MET A 618 -2.95 13.63 -8.80
C MET A 618 -1.72 13.41 -9.69
N HIS A 619 -0.97 12.33 -9.41
CA HIS A 619 0.35 12.02 -9.99
C HIS A 619 1.49 12.93 -9.48
N TRP A 620 2.76 12.53 -9.66
CA TRP A 620 3.92 13.19 -9.04
C TRP A 620 4.11 14.62 -9.56
N ARG A 621 3.81 14.82 -10.84
CA ARG A 621 3.82 16.17 -11.43
C ARG A 621 2.52 16.94 -11.22
N GLY A 622 1.43 16.24 -10.89
CA GLY A 622 0.10 16.83 -10.93
C GLY A 622 -0.46 16.94 -12.36
N ASP A 623 0.10 16.23 -13.33
CA ASP A 623 -0.26 16.29 -14.76
C ASP A 623 -1.65 15.72 -15.08
N ARG A 624 -2.31 15.06 -14.13
CA ARG A 624 -3.74 14.75 -14.23
C ARG A 624 -4.65 15.85 -13.67
N ALA A 625 -4.09 17.01 -13.31
CA ALA A 625 -4.88 18.21 -12.99
C ALA A 625 -5.67 18.72 -14.21
N THR A 626 -5.19 18.43 -15.42
CA THR A 626 -5.84 18.73 -16.70
C THR A 626 -6.07 17.44 -17.45
N GLY A 627 -7.26 17.23 -18.01
CA GLY A 627 -7.56 16.03 -18.77
C GLY A 627 -8.96 16.01 -19.36
N LEU A 628 -9.44 14.82 -19.70
CA LEU A 628 -10.66 14.56 -20.44
C LEU A 628 -11.92 15.21 -19.84
N PHE A 629 -12.00 15.33 -18.51
CA PHE A 629 -13.19 15.82 -17.81
C PHE A 629 -13.05 17.25 -17.28
N GLY A 630 -11.91 17.90 -17.49
CA GLY A 630 -11.69 19.29 -17.10
C GLY A 630 -10.32 19.56 -16.50
N SER A 631 -10.19 20.75 -15.91
CA SER A 631 -8.93 21.29 -15.37
C SER A 631 -9.11 21.89 -13.98
N SER A 632 -8.38 21.37 -12.99
CA SER A 632 -8.29 21.94 -11.64
C SER A 632 -6.99 21.53 -10.96
N GLY A 633 -6.29 22.51 -10.35
CA GLY A 633 -5.09 22.24 -9.56
C GLY A 633 -5.37 21.71 -8.14
N THR A 634 -6.61 21.84 -7.66
CA THR A 634 -6.98 21.58 -6.26
C THR A 634 -8.06 20.52 -6.07
N ASP A 635 -8.78 20.16 -7.13
CA ASP A 635 -9.85 19.14 -7.06
C ASP A 635 -9.26 17.74 -7.27
N SER A 636 -9.09 17.02 -6.16
CA SER A 636 -8.62 15.64 -6.14
C SER A 636 -9.53 14.68 -6.92
N THR A 637 -10.84 14.88 -6.87
CA THR A 637 -11.82 14.00 -7.52
C THR A 637 -11.75 14.18 -9.03
N LEU A 638 -11.83 15.42 -9.52
CA LEU A 638 -11.66 15.71 -10.94
C LEU A 638 -10.32 15.19 -11.45
N SER A 639 -9.24 15.44 -10.71
CA SER A 639 -7.92 15.00 -11.11
C SER A 639 -7.77 13.47 -11.14
N PHE A 640 -8.41 12.75 -10.21
CA PHE A 640 -8.47 11.29 -10.25
C PHE A 640 -9.26 10.79 -11.47
N LYS A 641 -10.41 11.40 -11.77
CA LYS A 641 -11.21 11.02 -12.95
C LYS A 641 -10.45 11.20 -14.26
N ASN A 642 -9.57 12.21 -14.36
CA ASN A 642 -8.74 12.44 -15.55
C ASN A 642 -7.76 11.28 -15.87
N PHE A 643 -7.58 10.29 -14.99
CA PHE A 643 -6.89 9.03 -15.31
C PHE A 643 -7.68 8.07 -16.20
N ALA A 644 -8.90 8.40 -16.65
CA ALA A 644 -9.66 7.59 -17.60
C ALA A 644 -8.84 7.10 -18.80
N VAL A 645 -7.92 7.94 -19.28
CA VAL A 645 -7.05 7.64 -20.42
C VAL A 645 -6.10 6.47 -20.20
N ALA A 646 -5.77 6.12 -18.95
CA ALA A 646 -4.90 4.98 -18.65
C ALA A 646 -5.58 3.64 -18.96
N PHE A 647 -6.91 3.57 -18.93
CA PHE A 647 -7.64 2.34 -19.28
C PHE A 647 -7.48 1.99 -20.77
N GLU A 648 -7.34 2.97 -21.65
CA GLU A 648 -7.00 2.78 -23.05
C GLU A 648 -5.48 2.74 -23.26
N GLY A 649 -4.78 3.82 -22.90
CA GLY A 649 -3.37 4.02 -23.22
C GLY A 649 -2.40 3.09 -22.49
N LEU A 650 -2.80 2.54 -21.34
CA LEU A 650 -1.96 1.65 -20.54
C LEU A 650 -2.48 0.21 -20.50
N LEU A 651 -3.78 0.02 -20.20
CA LEU A 651 -4.38 -1.32 -20.13
C LEU A 651 -4.83 -1.87 -21.50
N GLY A 652 -4.86 -1.03 -22.53
CA GLY A 652 -5.23 -1.40 -23.89
C GLY A 652 -6.74 -1.52 -24.14
N GLY A 653 -7.58 -0.98 -23.26
CA GLY A 653 -9.02 -0.90 -23.46
C GLY A 653 -9.39 -0.20 -24.76
N THR A 654 -10.63 -0.39 -25.24
CA THR A 654 -11.08 0.16 -26.53
C THR A 654 -11.30 1.67 -26.54
N ALA A 655 -11.43 2.27 -25.36
CA ALA A 655 -11.64 3.71 -25.15
C ALA A 655 -11.35 4.07 -23.69
N PRO A 656 -11.16 5.36 -23.36
CA PRO A 656 -11.14 5.81 -21.97
C PRO A 656 -12.49 5.53 -21.30
N LEU A 657 -12.48 5.31 -19.98
CA LEU A 657 -13.73 5.17 -19.22
C LEU A 657 -14.55 6.46 -19.25
N SER A 658 -15.88 6.32 -19.13
CA SER A 658 -16.78 7.48 -19.01
C SER A 658 -16.60 8.20 -17.67
N GLU A 659 -17.04 9.46 -17.59
CA GLU A 659 -16.96 10.23 -16.34
C GLU A 659 -17.74 9.56 -15.19
N ALA A 660 -18.89 8.96 -15.49
CA ALA A 660 -19.71 8.26 -14.51
C ALA A 660 -19.01 6.99 -13.97
N GLU A 661 -18.33 6.24 -14.83
CA GLU A 661 -17.51 5.09 -14.41
C GLU A 661 -16.32 5.54 -13.55
N MET A 662 -15.62 6.60 -13.96
CA MET A 662 -14.53 7.15 -13.16
C MET A 662 -15.00 7.75 -11.83
N GLN A 663 -16.23 8.26 -11.75
CA GLN A 663 -16.83 8.70 -10.48
C GLN A 663 -17.03 7.50 -9.54
N GLN A 664 -17.54 6.36 -10.04
CA GLN A 664 -17.64 5.14 -9.22
C GLN A 664 -16.28 4.68 -8.72
N PHE A 665 -15.24 4.75 -9.56
CA PHE A 665 -13.90 4.41 -9.14
C PHE A 665 -13.37 5.40 -8.08
N ALA A 666 -13.60 6.70 -8.25
CA ALA A 666 -13.21 7.73 -7.28
C ALA A 666 -13.90 7.55 -5.93
N ASP A 667 -15.20 7.23 -5.93
CA ASP A 667 -16.00 7.01 -4.73
C ASP A 667 -15.55 5.77 -3.93
N PHE A 668 -14.89 4.81 -4.59
CA PHE A 668 -14.20 3.70 -3.94
C PHE A 668 -12.79 4.07 -3.45
N GLN A 669 -11.95 4.63 -4.34
CA GLN A 669 -10.52 4.73 -4.09
C GLN A 669 -10.12 5.92 -3.21
N LEU A 670 -10.74 7.09 -3.40
CA LEU A 670 -10.39 8.29 -2.62
C LEU A 670 -10.63 8.18 -1.10
N PRO A 671 -11.68 7.47 -0.61
CA PRO A 671 -11.82 7.19 0.82
C PRO A 671 -10.83 6.17 1.41
N VAL A 672 -10.02 5.47 0.61
CA VAL A 672 -9.06 4.49 1.16
C VAL A 672 -7.98 5.22 1.95
N MET A 673 -7.78 4.84 3.21
CA MET A 673 -6.87 5.51 4.14
C MET A 673 -5.51 4.82 4.25
N LEU A 674 -4.50 5.57 4.66
CA LEU A 674 -3.25 4.99 5.15
C LEU A 674 -3.45 4.40 6.56
N PRO A 675 -2.74 3.32 6.92
CA PRO A 675 -2.70 2.86 8.30
C PRO A 675 -1.96 3.87 9.19
N PRO A 676 -2.08 3.76 10.53
CA PRO A 676 -1.27 4.54 11.46
C PRO A 676 0.23 4.37 11.21
N ASN A 677 1.03 5.41 11.50
CA ASN A 677 2.47 5.35 11.28
C ASN A 677 3.14 4.45 12.36
N PRO A 678 3.82 3.35 11.96
CA PRO A 678 4.38 2.36 12.89
C PRO A 678 5.64 2.84 13.64
N ILE A 679 6.24 3.97 13.22
CA ILE A 679 7.41 4.58 13.88
C ILE A 679 6.98 5.50 15.03
N ARG A 680 5.74 5.98 15.00
CA ARG A 680 5.22 6.89 16.02
C ARG A 680 4.78 6.09 17.25
N LYS A 681 5.10 6.61 18.44
CA LYS A 681 4.73 5.96 19.71
C LYS A 681 3.21 5.88 19.86
N LEU A 682 2.75 4.83 20.54
CA LEU A 682 1.31 4.57 20.72
C LEU A 682 0.60 5.61 21.60
N ASP A 683 1.34 6.33 22.45
CA ASP A 683 0.83 7.48 23.20
C ASP A 683 0.85 8.79 22.41
N ASN A 684 1.20 8.70 21.12
CA ASN A 684 1.33 9.79 20.16
C ASN A 684 2.42 10.83 20.49
N THR A 685 3.29 10.55 21.47
CA THR A 685 4.41 11.44 21.81
C THR A 685 5.58 11.28 20.83
N LEU A 686 6.33 12.37 20.63
CA LEU A 686 7.56 12.36 19.84
C LEU A 686 8.79 12.02 20.70
N THR A 687 9.79 11.39 20.11
CA THR A 687 11.13 11.31 20.73
C THR A 687 11.78 12.70 20.78
N ALA A 688 12.85 12.85 21.56
CA ALA A 688 13.57 14.14 21.64
C ALA A 688 14.09 14.60 20.27
N SER A 689 14.58 13.66 19.45
CA SER A 689 15.03 13.93 18.08
C SER A 689 13.86 14.37 17.17
N GLN A 690 12.78 13.59 17.15
CA GLN A 690 11.57 13.91 16.38
C GLN A 690 10.97 15.26 16.79
N GLN A 691 11.00 15.62 18.08
CA GLN A 691 10.50 16.90 18.56
C GLN A 691 11.37 18.07 18.07
N ARG A 692 12.70 17.94 18.09
CA ARG A 692 13.60 18.96 17.51
C ARG A 692 13.39 19.08 16.01
N GLY A 693 13.24 17.96 15.32
CA GLY A 693 12.91 17.90 13.89
C GLY A 693 11.61 18.61 13.57
N ARG A 694 10.54 18.35 14.34
CA ARG A 694 9.26 19.05 14.21
C ARG A 694 9.42 20.55 14.43
N SER A 695 10.17 20.97 15.46
CA SER A 695 10.40 22.39 15.74
C SER A 695 11.12 23.11 14.61
N PHE A 696 12.10 22.47 13.96
CA PHE A 696 12.73 23.02 12.75
C PHE A 696 11.74 23.06 11.58
N TYR A 697 11.02 21.96 11.35
CA TYR A 697 10.09 21.79 10.25
C TYR A 697 8.98 22.87 10.23
N SER A 698 8.35 23.11 11.38
CA SER A 698 7.29 24.12 11.54
C SER A 698 7.83 25.48 11.98
N GLY A 699 9.16 25.63 12.02
CA GLY A 699 9.83 26.86 12.43
C GLY A 699 9.71 27.97 11.40
N THR A 700 10.16 29.17 11.77
CA THR A 700 10.11 30.36 10.92
C THR A 700 11.30 30.47 9.97
N ARG A 701 12.36 29.68 10.18
CA ARG A 701 13.56 29.70 9.34
C ARG A 701 13.27 29.05 7.99
N PRO A 702 13.45 29.75 6.86
CA PRO A 702 13.38 29.11 5.55
C PRO A 702 14.43 28.01 5.45
N SER A 703 13.98 26.78 5.24
CA SER A 703 14.83 25.60 5.11
C SER A 703 15.37 25.46 3.69
N ASP A 704 14.63 25.99 2.72
CA ASP A 704 14.90 25.93 1.29
C ASP A 704 14.96 27.34 0.69
N GLY A 705 15.68 27.45 -0.42
CA GLY A 705 15.70 28.60 -1.30
C GLY A 705 16.88 29.52 -1.05
N ILE A 706 16.69 30.81 -1.36
CA ILE A 706 17.80 31.75 -1.54
C ILE A 706 17.51 33.04 -0.77
N ASP A 707 18.45 33.42 0.09
CA ASP A 707 18.48 34.76 0.66
C ASP A 707 19.05 35.72 -0.38
N LEU A 708 18.16 36.49 -1.01
CA LEU A 708 18.55 37.52 -1.97
C LEU A 708 18.90 38.86 -1.30
N GLY A 709 18.79 38.98 0.02
CA GLY A 709 19.08 40.20 0.77
C GLY A 709 18.44 41.45 0.13
N ALA A 710 19.25 42.47 -0.13
CA ALA A 710 18.80 43.72 -0.78
C ALA A 710 18.27 43.54 -2.22
N LEU A 711 18.59 42.43 -2.90
CA LEU A 711 18.09 42.13 -4.24
C LEU A 711 16.69 41.49 -4.22
N GLY A 712 16.18 41.10 -3.05
CA GLY A 712 14.86 40.46 -2.91
C GLY A 712 13.71 41.31 -3.44
N GLY A 713 13.81 42.64 -3.37
CA GLY A 713 12.81 43.56 -3.94
C GLY A 713 12.72 43.58 -5.47
N LEU A 714 13.67 42.93 -6.17
CA LEU A 714 13.67 42.79 -7.63
C LEU A 714 12.96 41.51 -8.10
N VAL A 715 12.64 40.59 -7.18
CA VAL A 715 11.92 39.35 -7.50
C VAL A 715 10.46 39.49 -7.07
N PRO A 716 9.48 39.19 -7.94
CA PRO A 716 8.06 39.47 -7.64
C PRO A 716 7.49 38.67 -6.48
N ASN A 717 8.05 37.48 -6.21
CA ASN A 717 7.53 36.53 -5.23
C ASN A 717 8.60 36.07 -4.24
N GLN A 718 8.15 35.41 -3.17
CA GLN A 718 9.00 34.75 -2.18
C GLN A 718 9.94 33.71 -2.83
N THR A 719 11.23 33.78 -2.50
CA THR A 719 12.29 32.92 -3.06
C THR A 719 12.90 31.93 -2.06
N ALA A 720 12.40 31.92 -0.82
CA ALA A 720 12.85 31.03 0.25
C ALA A 720 11.65 30.54 1.06
N PHE A 721 11.60 29.24 1.36
CA PHE A 721 10.45 28.58 1.97
C PHE A 721 10.87 27.76 3.19
N THR A 722 10.00 27.68 4.19
CA THR A 722 10.14 26.72 5.30
C THR A 722 9.68 25.33 4.84
N CYS A 723 10.04 24.27 5.56
CA CYS A 723 9.54 22.92 5.25
C CYS A 723 8.02 22.93 5.21
N GLU A 724 7.36 23.53 6.22
CA GLU A 724 5.91 23.69 6.30
C GLU A 724 5.32 24.54 5.15
N GLY A 725 6.07 25.53 4.66
CA GLY A 725 5.65 26.40 3.55
C GLY A 725 5.47 25.68 2.22
N CYS A 726 6.24 24.60 2.00
CA CYS A 726 6.04 23.68 0.88
C CYS A 726 5.18 22.47 1.29
N HIS A 727 5.61 21.77 2.34
CA HIS A 727 5.01 20.54 2.86
C HIS A 727 4.11 20.80 4.08
N ARG A 728 2.95 21.40 3.85
CA ARG A 728 2.03 21.75 4.94
C ARG A 728 1.49 20.54 5.72
N LEU A 729 1.56 20.58 7.05
CA LEU A 729 0.89 19.70 8.01
C LEU A 729 -0.21 20.47 8.75
N ASP A 730 -1.44 20.33 8.26
CA ASP A 730 -2.64 20.94 8.83
C ASP A 730 -3.79 19.91 8.78
N PRO A 731 -3.91 19.06 9.83
CA PRO A 731 -4.92 18.00 9.89
C PRO A 731 -6.37 18.50 9.78
N ALA A 732 -6.65 19.72 10.25
CA ALA A 732 -7.98 20.32 10.17
C ALA A 732 -8.39 20.61 8.70
N SER A 733 -7.41 20.94 7.86
CA SER A 733 -7.60 21.13 6.41
C SER A 733 -7.39 19.85 5.60
N GLY A 734 -6.94 18.76 6.22
CA GLY A 734 -6.63 17.48 5.57
C GLY A 734 -5.26 17.43 4.90
N PHE A 735 -4.33 18.31 5.31
CA PHE A 735 -2.99 18.41 4.73
C PHE A 735 -1.98 17.64 5.58
N PHE A 736 -1.28 16.69 4.96
CA PHE A 736 -0.28 15.85 5.62
C PHE A 736 1.04 15.82 4.82
N GLY A 737 1.74 16.95 4.85
CA GLY A 737 2.99 17.17 4.14
C GLY A 737 2.78 17.70 2.72
N THR A 738 1.59 18.21 2.39
CA THR A 738 1.30 18.86 1.11
C THR A 738 0.22 19.93 1.27
N GLY A 739 0.41 21.08 0.63
CA GLY A 739 -0.62 22.12 0.48
C GLY A 739 -1.28 22.15 -0.89
N GLY A 740 -1.08 21.12 -1.73
CA GLY A 740 -1.62 21.07 -3.10
C GLY A 740 -0.93 21.99 -4.10
N ARG A 741 0.27 22.51 -3.78
CA ARG A 741 1.09 23.38 -4.64
C ARG A 741 2.09 22.57 -5.46
N ALA A 742 2.79 23.23 -6.39
CA ALA A 742 3.89 22.65 -7.16
C ALA A 742 5.17 23.47 -7.02
N SER A 743 6.33 22.87 -7.27
CA SER A 743 7.66 23.50 -7.25
C SER A 743 8.63 22.72 -8.15
N PHE A 744 9.81 23.27 -8.46
CA PHE A 744 10.88 22.51 -9.12
C PHE A 744 12.16 22.41 -8.30
N GLU A 745 12.49 23.36 -7.40
CA GLU A 745 13.65 23.32 -6.49
C GLU A 745 14.90 22.59 -7.04
N GLY A 746 15.31 22.95 -8.27
CA GLY A 746 16.52 22.41 -8.91
C GLY A 746 16.38 21.09 -9.70
N ILE A 747 15.17 20.54 -9.85
CA ILE A 747 14.90 19.45 -10.82
C ILE A 747 14.43 20.01 -12.17
N THR A 748 14.56 19.23 -13.24
CA THR A 748 14.27 19.65 -14.62
C THR A 748 12.77 19.74 -14.95
N GLN A 749 11.90 19.54 -13.96
CA GLN A 749 10.45 19.52 -14.11
C GLN A 749 9.79 20.19 -12.91
N ILE A 750 8.68 20.88 -13.14
CA ILE A 750 7.81 21.31 -12.06
C ILE A 750 6.98 20.10 -11.60
N VAL A 751 7.13 19.76 -10.32
CA VAL A 751 6.42 18.66 -9.69
C VAL A 751 5.42 19.18 -8.67
N LYS A 752 4.32 18.45 -8.50
CA LYS A 752 3.43 18.68 -7.36
C LYS A 752 4.20 18.34 -6.08
N ILE A 753 4.03 19.16 -5.05
CA ILE A 753 4.57 18.87 -3.72
C ILE A 753 3.80 17.68 -3.12
N PRO A 754 4.45 16.52 -2.94
CA PRO A 754 3.81 15.28 -2.50
C PRO A 754 3.50 15.31 -1.00
N HIS A 755 2.54 14.50 -0.56
CA HIS A 755 2.35 14.25 0.88
C HIS A 755 3.53 13.44 1.45
N LEU A 756 3.72 13.47 2.78
CA LEU A 756 4.88 12.84 3.44
C LEU A 756 4.52 11.63 4.32
N ARG A 757 3.26 11.19 4.32
CA ARG A 757 2.73 10.20 5.28
C ARG A 757 3.41 8.82 5.28
N ASN A 758 3.97 8.38 4.15
CA ASN A 758 4.47 7.00 3.98
C ASN A 758 5.98 6.91 3.73
N MET A 759 6.76 7.92 4.14
CA MET A 759 8.23 7.91 3.93
C MET A 759 8.92 6.68 4.53
N TYR A 760 8.40 6.15 5.64
CA TYR A 760 8.94 4.95 6.29
C TYR A 760 8.87 3.69 5.42
N GLN A 761 7.98 3.65 4.42
CA GLN A 761 7.84 2.53 3.49
C GLN A 761 8.88 2.59 2.34
N LYS A 762 9.64 3.68 2.19
CA LYS A 762 10.60 3.86 1.08
C LYS A 762 12.03 3.44 1.41
N VAL A 763 12.24 2.81 2.57
CA VAL A 763 13.56 2.42 3.05
C VAL A 763 14.01 1.10 2.41
N GLY A 764 15.25 1.06 1.89
CA GLY A 764 15.85 -0.19 1.43
C GLY A 764 16.91 -0.03 0.33
N MET A 765 16.99 1.16 -0.28
CA MET A 765 18.03 1.54 -1.23
C MET A 765 19.13 2.31 -0.50
N PHE A 766 20.38 1.88 -0.65
CA PHE A 766 21.56 2.58 -0.14
C PHE A 766 22.65 2.57 -1.18
N GLY A 767 23.29 3.71 -1.39
CA GLY A 767 24.39 3.84 -2.32
C GLY A 767 24.00 4.75 -3.46
N SER A 768 24.80 5.79 -3.67
CA SER A 768 24.52 6.82 -4.65
C SER A 768 25.83 7.44 -5.14
N PRO A 769 26.01 7.56 -6.46
CA PRO A 769 27.20 8.20 -7.00
C PRO A 769 27.22 9.69 -6.67
N ARG A 770 28.40 10.31 -6.76
CA ARG A 770 28.51 11.77 -6.71
C ARG A 770 27.77 12.41 -7.90
N VAL A 771 26.88 13.36 -7.60
CA VAL A 771 26.30 14.31 -8.56
C VAL A 771 26.41 15.73 -8.02
N GLU A 772 26.42 16.73 -8.90
CA GLU A 772 26.65 18.13 -8.50
C GLU A 772 25.55 18.69 -7.59
N PHE A 773 24.33 18.18 -7.69
CA PHE A 773 23.16 18.71 -6.98
C PHE A 773 23.20 18.48 -5.46
N PHE A 774 23.88 17.43 -4.98
CA PHE A 774 23.99 17.11 -3.56
C PHE A 774 25.39 17.45 -3.03
N GLY A 775 25.45 18.03 -1.84
CA GLY A 775 26.69 18.23 -1.09
C GLY A 775 27.25 16.95 -0.48
N ALA A 776 26.44 15.90 -0.35
CA ALA A 776 26.89 14.59 0.12
C ALA A 776 27.92 13.96 -0.85
N PRO A 777 28.99 13.34 -0.34
CA PRO A 777 29.96 12.65 -1.17
C PRO A 777 29.37 11.40 -1.85
N ASP A 778 30.16 10.85 -2.77
CA ASP A 778 29.92 9.49 -3.28
C ASP A 778 29.92 8.50 -2.10
N THR A 779 28.96 7.58 -2.06
CA THR A 779 28.93 6.55 -1.01
C THR A 779 30.03 5.51 -1.16
N GLY A 780 30.60 5.39 -2.35
CA GLY A 780 31.25 4.17 -2.79
C GLY A 780 30.25 3.03 -2.95
N PHE A 781 30.76 1.86 -3.34
CA PHE A 781 29.94 0.67 -3.54
C PHE A 781 29.55 0.06 -2.19
N LEU A 782 28.25 0.05 -1.87
CA LEU A 782 27.72 -0.38 -0.57
C LEU A 782 27.31 -1.86 -0.52
N GLY A 783 27.59 -2.65 -1.56
CA GLY A 783 27.24 -4.07 -1.60
C GLY A 783 25.76 -4.31 -1.85
N ASP A 784 25.21 -5.36 -1.24
CA ASP A 784 23.84 -5.82 -1.48
C ASP A 784 22.83 -4.92 -0.79
N GLN A 785 21.76 -4.56 -1.50
CA GLN A 785 20.62 -3.81 -0.96
C GLN A 785 19.31 -4.53 -1.28
N VAL A 786 18.26 -4.23 -0.50
CA VAL A 786 16.95 -4.89 -0.63
C VAL A 786 16.01 -4.17 -1.60
N ARG A 787 16.27 -2.89 -1.94
CA ARG A 787 15.50 -2.13 -2.93
C ARG A 787 16.40 -1.38 -3.90
N GLY A 788 15.92 -1.24 -5.14
CA GLY A 788 16.53 -0.40 -6.17
C GLY A 788 15.99 1.03 -6.23
N PHE A 789 14.93 1.35 -5.50
CA PHE A 789 14.31 2.68 -5.48
C PHE A 789 14.15 3.16 -4.05
N GLY A 790 14.47 4.43 -3.81
CA GLY A 790 14.38 5.10 -2.52
C GLY A 790 13.39 6.25 -2.52
N PHE A 791 13.87 7.43 -2.17
CA PHE A 791 13.10 8.65 -1.99
C PHE A 791 12.96 9.46 -3.28
N VAL A 792 12.24 10.59 -3.17
CA VAL A 792 11.81 11.51 -4.25
C VAL A 792 10.92 10.86 -5.32
N ASN A 793 10.53 11.62 -6.34
CA ASN A 793 9.54 11.18 -7.32
C ASN A 793 10.04 10.03 -8.18
N ASP A 794 11.30 10.03 -8.61
CA ASP A 794 11.89 9.04 -9.52
C ASP A 794 12.58 7.87 -8.80
N GLY A 795 12.59 7.89 -7.45
CA GLY A 795 13.19 6.85 -6.62
C GLY A 795 14.71 6.84 -6.61
N SER A 796 15.38 7.84 -7.16
CA SER A 796 16.83 7.84 -7.37
C SER A 796 17.66 8.23 -6.13
N VAL A 797 17.03 8.74 -5.08
CA VAL A 797 17.72 9.22 -3.87
C VAL A 797 17.68 8.15 -2.79
N ASP A 798 18.84 7.70 -2.36
CA ASP A 798 19.00 6.60 -1.39
C ASP A 798 18.43 6.90 0.00
N THR A 799 18.63 8.12 0.52
CA THR A 799 18.26 8.50 1.88
C THR A 799 17.71 9.92 1.98
N LEU A 800 16.78 10.16 2.92
CA LEU A 800 16.34 11.52 3.25
C LEU A 800 17.50 12.40 3.77
N PHE A 801 18.49 11.80 4.44
CA PHE A 801 19.66 12.55 4.88
C PHE A 801 20.45 13.11 3.68
N ARG A 802 20.71 12.29 2.65
CA ARG A 802 21.32 12.75 1.39
C ARG A 802 20.47 13.83 0.73
N PHE A 803 19.15 13.63 0.65
CA PHE A 803 18.24 14.62 0.09
C PHE A 803 18.43 16.01 0.73
N PHE A 804 18.55 16.07 2.05
CA PHE A 804 18.79 17.33 2.78
C PHE A 804 20.19 17.93 2.65
N THR A 805 21.06 17.31 1.86
CA THR A 805 22.33 17.91 1.41
C THR A 805 22.21 18.54 0.02
N ALA A 806 21.03 18.53 -0.61
CA ALA A 806 20.82 19.20 -1.88
C ALA A 806 21.18 20.69 -1.78
N LYS A 807 21.69 21.28 -2.88
CA LYS A 807 22.13 22.68 -2.95
C LYS A 807 21.10 23.67 -2.40
N VAL A 808 19.82 23.34 -2.56
CA VAL A 808 18.69 24.17 -2.13
C VAL A 808 18.57 24.28 -0.60
N PHE A 809 19.11 23.31 0.14
CA PHE A 809 19.14 23.27 1.61
C PHE A 809 20.50 23.70 2.21
N ASN A 810 21.39 24.28 1.40
CA ASN A 810 22.76 24.60 1.83
C ASN A 810 22.76 25.50 3.08
N PRO A 811 23.58 25.21 4.11
CA PRO A 811 23.61 26.01 5.31
C PRO A 811 24.08 27.46 5.06
N GLN A 812 23.22 28.43 5.37
CA GLN A 812 23.53 29.86 5.32
C GLN A 812 23.15 30.53 6.65
N LEU A 813 23.42 31.83 6.80
CA LEU A 813 23.13 32.53 8.05
C LEU A 813 21.61 32.58 8.33
N THR A 814 20.81 32.75 7.30
CA THR A 814 19.37 33.09 7.37
C THR A 814 18.47 32.03 6.71
N VAL A 815 18.98 31.25 5.76
CA VAL A 815 18.26 30.24 4.97
C VAL A 815 19.03 28.90 4.98
N GLY A 816 18.37 27.79 4.69
CA GLY A 816 18.98 26.46 4.70
C GLY A 816 19.06 25.85 6.09
N PHE A 817 19.77 24.73 6.23
CA PHE A 817 20.09 24.19 7.57
C PHE A 817 21.00 25.15 8.36
N PRO A 818 21.05 25.05 9.71
CA PRO A 818 21.93 25.91 10.51
C PRO A 818 23.42 25.68 10.17
N ILE A 819 24.24 26.73 10.18
CA ILE A 819 25.69 26.62 9.91
C ILE A 819 26.39 25.78 10.98
N VAL A 820 25.93 25.91 12.23
CA VAL A 820 26.46 25.13 13.35
C VAL A 820 25.75 23.77 13.37
N ASP A 821 26.52 22.71 13.17
CA ASP A 821 26.06 21.32 13.15
C ASP A 821 24.78 21.09 12.31
N PRO A 822 24.83 21.37 10.99
CA PRO A 822 23.69 21.15 10.10
C PRO A 822 23.25 19.68 10.09
N ASP A 823 24.19 18.74 10.25
CA ASP A 823 23.91 17.31 10.15
C ASP A 823 23.10 16.78 11.33
N ALA A 824 23.30 17.29 12.56
CA ALA A 824 22.40 16.98 13.67
C ALA A 824 20.97 17.43 13.37
N THR A 825 20.80 18.64 12.85
CA THR A 825 19.47 19.16 12.49
C THR A 825 18.83 18.35 11.36
N ARG A 826 19.62 17.94 10.35
CA ARG A 826 19.13 17.06 9.26
C ARG A 826 18.61 15.74 9.82
N ARG A 827 19.35 15.09 10.72
CA ARG A 827 18.93 13.82 11.36
C ARG A 827 17.65 13.99 12.16
N ASP A 828 17.55 15.07 12.93
CA ASP A 828 16.32 15.37 13.68
C ASP A 828 15.10 15.52 12.74
N VAL A 829 15.25 16.22 11.61
CA VAL A 829 14.19 16.37 10.60
C VAL A 829 13.84 15.04 9.92
N VAL A 830 14.86 14.23 9.60
CA VAL A 830 14.65 12.87 9.06
C VAL A 830 13.83 12.03 10.04
N ASP A 831 14.19 12.02 11.33
CA ASP A 831 13.48 11.25 12.35
C ASP A 831 12.01 11.69 12.47
N PHE A 832 11.74 13.00 12.39
CA PHE A 832 10.38 13.54 12.35
C PHE A 832 9.61 13.08 11.10
N MET A 833 10.21 13.16 9.91
CA MET A 833 9.58 12.73 8.66
C MET A 833 9.28 11.23 8.61
N MET A 834 10.09 10.41 9.28
CA MET A 834 9.82 8.98 9.39
C MET A 834 8.63 8.68 10.30
N ALA A 835 8.33 9.57 11.28
CA ALA A 835 7.19 9.51 12.19
C ALA A 835 6.05 10.49 11.82
N PHE A 836 5.98 10.89 10.56
CA PHE A 836 5.00 11.87 10.07
C PHE A 836 3.56 11.36 10.27
N ASP A 837 2.65 12.27 10.60
CA ASP A 837 1.24 11.94 10.86
C ASP A 837 0.56 11.35 9.63
N SER A 838 -0.27 10.32 9.81
CA SER A 838 -0.91 9.52 8.74
C SER A 838 -2.42 9.71 8.66
N ASP A 839 -2.96 10.76 9.29
CA ASP A 839 -4.41 11.05 9.45
C ASP A 839 -5.14 10.16 10.46
N LEU A 840 -4.45 9.14 11.00
CA LEU A 840 -4.90 8.32 12.13
C LEU A 840 -3.87 8.37 13.26
N ALA A 841 -4.37 8.37 14.50
CA ALA A 841 -3.50 8.28 15.67
C ALA A 841 -2.82 6.89 15.74
N PRO A 842 -1.58 6.79 16.24
CA PRO A 842 -0.82 5.52 16.31
C PRO A 842 -1.50 4.41 17.11
N ILE A 843 -2.43 4.75 18.00
CA ILE A 843 -3.16 3.77 18.82
C ILE A 843 -4.26 3.02 18.03
N VAL A 844 -4.71 3.55 16.89
CA VAL A 844 -5.77 2.93 16.09
C VAL A 844 -5.30 1.55 15.64
N GLY A 845 -6.17 0.55 15.74
CA GLY A 845 -5.85 -0.85 15.49
C GLY A 845 -5.31 -1.60 16.69
N GLN A 846 -4.70 -0.93 17.68
CA GLN A 846 -4.07 -1.63 18.81
C GLN A 846 -5.11 -2.42 19.63
N GLN A 847 -4.74 -3.67 19.95
CA GLN A 847 -5.60 -4.64 20.64
C GLN A 847 -4.86 -5.29 21.82
N VAL A 848 -5.57 -5.67 22.89
CA VAL A 848 -5.04 -6.51 23.96
C VAL A 848 -6.15 -7.37 24.58
N THR A 849 -5.84 -8.62 24.92
CA THR A 849 -6.76 -9.53 25.63
C THR A 849 -6.33 -9.71 27.09
N LEU A 850 -7.23 -9.36 27.99
CA LEU A 850 -7.14 -9.62 29.43
C LEU A 850 -7.76 -10.98 29.74
N ASN A 851 -7.02 -11.79 30.52
CA ASN A 851 -7.49 -13.05 31.07
C ASN A 851 -7.03 -13.20 32.53
N SER A 852 -7.43 -14.30 33.16
CA SER A 852 -7.15 -14.58 34.57
C SER A 852 -5.65 -14.68 34.92
N GLY A 853 -4.80 -14.94 33.92
CA GLY A 853 -3.37 -15.17 34.10
C GLY A 853 -2.46 -13.98 33.75
N ASN A 854 -2.98 -12.89 33.15
CA ASN A 854 -2.13 -11.84 32.57
C ASN A 854 -2.44 -10.41 33.03
N ALA A 855 -3.32 -10.22 34.01
CA ALA A 855 -3.82 -8.91 34.43
C ALA A 855 -2.71 -7.86 34.68
N ALA A 856 -1.65 -8.23 35.39
CA ALA A 856 -0.52 -7.33 35.65
C ALA A 856 0.23 -6.92 34.37
N ALA A 857 0.40 -7.84 33.43
CA ALA A 857 1.13 -7.59 32.18
C ALA A 857 0.34 -6.65 31.25
N VAL A 858 -0.98 -6.82 31.14
CA VAL A 858 -1.80 -6.05 30.19
C VAL A 858 -2.30 -4.72 30.75
N ALA A 859 -2.26 -4.51 32.07
CA ALA A 859 -2.85 -3.33 32.73
C ALA A 859 -2.35 -2.00 32.14
N GLY A 860 -1.03 -1.87 31.90
CA GLY A 860 -0.46 -0.67 31.29
C GLY A 860 -1.00 -0.38 29.89
N ARG A 861 -1.18 -1.43 29.07
CA ARG A 861 -1.75 -1.29 27.73
C ARG A 861 -3.23 -0.89 27.77
N ILE A 862 -4.03 -1.48 28.66
CA ILE A 862 -5.45 -1.11 28.82
C ILE A 862 -5.58 0.35 29.28
N ASN A 863 -4.75 0.77 30.23
CA ASN A 863 -4.73 2.17 30.69
C ASN A 863 -4.38 3.14 29.55
N LEU A 864 -3.39 2.78 28.72
CA LEU A 864 -3.06 3.56 27.53
C LEU A 864 -4.26 3.65 26.58
N LEU A 865 -4.92 2.54 26.26
CA LEU A 865 -6.10 2.54 25.37
C LEU A 865 -7.23 3.44 25.89
N LEU A 866 -7.55 3.36 27.19
CA LEU A 866 -8.55 4.23 27.82
C LEU A 866 -8.16 5.71 27.72
N GLN A 867 -6.89 6.02 27.99
CA GLN A 867 -6.37 7.39 27.91
C GLN A 867 -6.48 7.93 26.47
N ARG A 868 -6.08 7.14 25.47
CA ARG A 868 -6.11 7.58 24.08
C ARG A 868 -7.54 7.73 23.55
N ALA A 869 -8.45 6.85 23.94
CA ALA A 869 -9.87 6.97 23.59
C ALA A 869 -10.54 8.26 24.11
N ALA A 870 -9.98 8.88 25.16
CA ALA A 870 -10.42 10.16 25.71
C ALA A 870 -9.58 11.36 25.22
N THR A 871 -8.51 11.13 24.46
CA THR A 871 -7.60 12.18 24.00
C THR A 871 -8.18 12.88 22.76
N PRO A 872 -8.33 14.21 22.76
CA PRO A 872 -8.79 14.96 21.59
C PRO A 872 -7.90 14.76 20.37
N PHE A 873 -8.52 14.66 19.20
CA PHE A 873 -7.86 14.50 17.91
C PHE A 873 -8.59 15.32 16.85
N THR A 874 -7.87 15.79 15.83
CA THR A 874 -8.45 16.59 14.74
C THR A 874 -8.06 15.98 13.41
N SER A 875 -9.05 15.63 12.60
CA SER A 875 -8.84 15.16 11.23
C SER A 875 -10.04 15.52 10.36
N LYS A 876 -9.77 16.11 9.19
CA LYS A 876 -10.81 16.38 8.19
C LYS A 876 -11.50 15.11 7.71
N GLU A 877 -10.76 14.01 7.52
CA GLU A 877 -11.32 12.72 7.08
C GLU A 877 -12.22 12.07 8.14
N LEU A 878 -11.98 12.39 9.42
CA LEU A 878 -12.78 11.90 10.55
C LEU A 878 -13.91 12.86 10.98
N GLY A 879 -14.23 13.87 10.16
CA GLY A 879 -15.33 14.81 10.47
C GLY A 879 -14.94 16.00 11.36
N GLY A 880 -13.64 16.28 11.52
CA GLY A 880 -13.11 17.41 12.29
C GLY A 880 -12.61 17.00 13.67
N ALA A 881 -13.13 17.65 14.72
CA ALA A 881 -12.76 17.35 16.11
C ALA A 881 -13.39 16.02 16.56
N THR A 882 -12.56 15.13 17.09
CA THR A 882 -12.92 13.78 17.53
C THR A 882 -11.95 13.33 18.63
N THR A 883 -11.85 12.02 18.92
CA THR A 883 -10.82 11.44 19.78
C THR A 883 -9.85 10.57 18.99
N GLU A 884 -8.70 10.21 19.57
CA GLU A 884 -7.69 9.41 18.84
C GLU A 884 -8.21 8.02 18.43
N CYS A 885 -9.14 7.42 19.18
CA CYS A 885 -9.77 6.15 18.82
C CYS A 885 -11.17 6.00 19.45
N SER A 886 -11.97 5.10 18.88
CA SER A 886 -13.16 4.55 19.55
C SER A 886 -12.80 3.24 20.24
N LEU A 887 -12.71 3.23 21.56
CA LEU A 887 -12.36 2.03 22.32
C LEU A 887 -13.57 1.10 22.49
N VAL A 888 -13.43 -0.13 22.00
CA VAL A 888 -14.42 -1.20 22.19
C VAL A 888 -13.83 -2.29 23.08
N VAL A 889 -14.68 -2.97 23.83
CA VAL A 889 -14.30 -4.20 24.54
C VAL A 889 -15.29 -5.33 24.23
N ARG A 890 -14.74 -6.52 24.02
CA ARG A 890 -15.48 -7.76 23.80
C ARG A 890 -15.32 -8.66 25.00
N ILE A 891 -16.43 -9.11 25.56
CA ILE A 891 -16.50 -9.97 26.75
C ILE A 891 -17.43 -11.16 26.51
N VAL A 892 -17.34 -12.16 27.38
CA VAL A 892 -18.35 -13.20 27.53
C VAL A 892 -18.93 -13.09 28.94
N GLU A 893 -20.25 -12.94 29.03
CA GLU A 893 -20.96 -12.81 30.29
C GLU A 893 -22.24 -13.66 30.25
N GLY A 894 -22.42 -14.54 31.24
CA GLY A 894 -23.53 -15.48 31.26
C GLY A 894 -23.57 -16.42 30.05
N GLY A 895 -22.40 -16.76 29.49
CA GLY A 895 -22.27 -17.58 28.28
C GLY A 895 -22.58 -16.85 26.97
N VAL A 896 -22.87 -15.55 27.00
CA VAL A 896 -23.19 -14.74 25.83
C VAL A 896 -22.05 -13.77 25.52
N SER A 897 -21.63 -13.73 24.25
CA SER A 897 -20.66 -12.73 23.77
C SER A 897 -21.33 -11.35 23.70
N ARG A 898 -20.69 -10.33 24.28
CA ARG A 898 -21.18 -8.96 24.29
C ARG A 898 -20.06 -8.00 23.87
N GLY A 899 -20.42 -6.98 23.10
CA GLY A 899 -19.55 -5.85 22.82
C GLY A 899 -20.03 -4.59 23.53
N LEU A 900 -19.07 -3.83 24.06
CA LEU A 900 -19.31 -2.59 24.77
C LEU A 900 -18.44 -1.48 24.15
N LEU A 901 -18.98 -0.27 24.06
CA LEU A 901 -18.29 0.92 23.58
C LEU A 901 -17.93 1.82 24.76
N TYR A 902 -16.68 2.27 24.83
CA TYR A 902 -16.26 3.19 25.87
C TYR A 902 -16.83 4.59 25.63
N ASN A 903 -17.50 5.14 26.64
CA ASN A 903 -17.90 6.54 26.69
C ASN A 903 -16.91 7.31 27.58
N PRO A 904 -16.05 8.18 27.01
CA PRO A 904 -15.02 8.87 27.77
C PRO A 904 -15.59 9.89 28.77
N THR A 905 -16.78 10.46 28.51
CA THR A 905 -17.45 11.40 29.43
C THR A 905 -18.01 10.68 30.65
N ALA A 906 -18.65 9.52 30.44
CA ALA A 906 -19.19 8.71 31.53
C ALA A 906 -18.12 7.83 32.22
N GLN A 907 -16.93 7.72 31.63
CA GLN A 907 -15.86 6.81 32.03
C GLN A 907 -16.34 5.35 32.20
N ALA A 908 -17.24 4.93 31.33
CA ALA A 908 -17.91 3.63 31.38
C ALA A 908 -18.05 3.01 29.99
N PHE A 909 -18.04 1.69 29.94
CA PHE A 909 -18.37 0.89 28.77
C PHE A 909 -19.88 0.68 28.67
N VAL A 910 -20.44 0.98 27.50
CA VAL A 910 -21.89 0.98 27.24
C VAL A 910 -22.24 -0.13 26.25
N ALA A 911 -23.16 -1.02 26.62
CA ALA A 911 -23.72 -2.05 25.74
C ALA A 911 -24.79 -1.48 24.80
N SER A 912 -25.23 -2.27 23.81
CA SER A 912 -26.27 -1.87 22.85
C SER A 912 -27.64 -1.63 23.49
N ASP A 913 -27.91 -2.22 24.66
CA ASP A 913 -29.14 -2.01 25.45
C ASP A 913 -29.04 -0.81 26.41
N GLY A 914 -27.92 -0.07 26.38
CA GLY A 914 -27.66 1.08 27.25
C GLY A 914 -27.10 0.74 28.63
N SER A 915 -27.00 -0.54 29.00
CA SER A 915 -26.37 -0.94 30.26
C SER A 915 -24.89 -0.56 30.30
N GLN A 916 -24.41 -0.21 31.50
CA GLN A 916 -23.06 0.32 31.70
C GLN A 916 -22.21 -0.58 32.59
N ARG A 917 -20.90 -0.60 32.31
CA ARG A 917 -19.86 -1.25 33.12
C ARG A 917 -18.69 -0.30 33.29
N SER A 918 -18.17 -0.19 34.51
CA SER A 918 -16.87 0.46 34.70
C SER A 918 -15.75 -0.43 34.12
N ASP A 919 -14.60 0.15 33.80
CA ASP A 919 -13.39 -0.62 33.44
C ASP A 919 -13.06 -1.66 34.54
N ALA A 920 -13.17 -1.28 35.81
CA ALA A 920 -12.97 -2.20 36.93
C ALA A 920 -13.91 -3.42 36.89
N ALA A 921 -15.18 -3.23 36.53
CA ALA A 921 -16.13 -4.33 36.40
C ALA A 921 -15.77 -5.25 35.21
N VAL A 922 -15.36 -4.67 34.07
CA VAL A 922 -14.90 -5.45 32.91
C VAL A 922 -13.65 -6.28 33.27
N ARG A 923 -12.70 -5.69 33.99
CA ARG A 923 -11.51 -6.41 34.46
C ARG A 923 -11.83 -7.51 35.45
N ALA A 924 -12.79 -7.28 36.35
CA ALA A 924 -13.23 -8.29 37.32
C ALA A 924 -13.83 -9.51 36.60
N LEU A 925 -14.63 -9.32 35.56
CA LEU A 925 -15.17 -10.42 34.74
C LEU A 925 -14.05 -11.28 34.14
N ALA A 926 -13.03 -10.65 33.58
CA ALA A 926 -11.93 -11.34 32.92
C ALA A 926 -11.02 -12.16 33.85
N THR A 927 -11.22 -12.09 35.17
CA THR A 927 -10.55 -12.98 36.14
C THR A 927 -11.12 -14.39 36.13
N VAL A 928 -12.30 -14.59 35.55
CA VAL A 928 -12.95 -15.91 35.44
C VAL A 928 -12.57 -16.55 34.10
N PRO A 929 -12.01 -17.77 34.08
CA PRO A 929 -11.77 -18.51 32.85
C PRO A 929 -13.05 -18.63 32.01
N GLY A 930 -12.97 -18.35 30.70
CA GLY A 930 -14.16 -18.30 29.86
C GLY A 930 -14.76 -16.91 29.65
N GLN A 931 -14.29 -15.89 30.39
CA GLN A 931 -14.83 -14.52 30.37
C GLN A 931 -13.78 -13.46 29.98
N GLU A 932 -12.79 -13.86 29.19
CA GLU A 932 -11.71 -12.99 28.71
C GLU A 932 -12.24 -11.71 28.06
N ALA A 933 -11.56 -10.60 28.29
CA ALA A 933 -11.93 -9.29 27.79
C ALA A 933 -10.92 -8.79 26.76
N THR A 934 -11.35 -8.57 25.51
CA THR A 934 -10.48 -8.07 24.43
C THR A 934 -10.81 -6.61 24.12
N TYR A 935 -9.85 -5.72 24.38
CA TYR A 935 -9.94 -4.28 24.15
C TYR A 935 -9.34 -3.94 22.79
N THR A 936 -10.02 -3.12 21.98
CA THR A 936 -9.55 -2.69 20.66
C THR A 936 -9.80 -1.20 20.46
N CYS A 937 -8.75 -0.44 20.09
CA CYS A 937 -8.93 0.93 19.61
C CYS A 937 -9.33 0.91 18.14
N ALA A 938 -10.62 1.09 17.85
CA ALA A 938 -11.13 1.22 16.49
C ALA A 938 -10.90 2.64 15.93
N PRO A 939 -10.91 2.82 14.60
CA PRO A 939 -10.99 4.15 14.00
C PRO A 939 -12.16 4.94 14.61
N PRO A 940 -11.99 6.24 14.90
CA PRO A 940 -13.08 7.08 15.37
C PRO A 940 -14.32 6.94 14.48
N GLY A 941 -15.51 6.90 15.10
CA GLY A 941 -16.80 6.71 14.39
C GLY A 941 -17.16 5.26 14.08
N SER A 942 -16.18 4.35 13.97
CA SER A 942 -16.44 2.92 13.71
C SER A 942 -16.81 2.12 14.97
N GLY A 943 -16.67 2.71 16.17
CA GLY A 943 -16.82 2.02 17.46
C GLY A 943 -18.18 1.33 17.65
N ALA A 944 -19.29 2.02 17.40
CA ALA A 944 -20.62 1.46 17.59
C ALA A 944 -20.87 0.24 16.69
N ARG A 945 -20.52 0.35 15.40
CA ARG A 945 -20.58 -0.77 14.45
C ARG A 945 -19.74 -1.95 14.94
N ILE A 946 -18.49 -1.69 15.35
CA ILE A 946 -17.59 -2.75 15.81
C ILE A 946 -18.00 -3.31 17.17
N ALA A 947 -18.75 -2.60 18.01
CA ALA A 947 -19.21 -3.08 19.32
C ALA A 947 -20.56 -3.80 19.28
N TYR A 948 -21.49 -3.36 18.44
CA TYR A 948 -22.89 -3.82 18.47
C TYR A 948 -23.26 -4.64 17.24
N ASP A 949 -22.64 -4.34 16.09
CA ASP A 949 -22.93 -4.96 14.81
C ASP A 949 -21.83 -5.94 14.40
N SER A 950 -21.33 -6.78 15.31
CA SER A 950 -20.47 -7.91 14.92
C SER A 950 -21.30 -9.13 14.60
#